data_AF-A0A956RHV9-F1
#
_entry.id   AF-A0A956RHV9-F1
#
_cell.length_a   1.000
_cell.length_b   1.000
_cell.length_c   1.000
_cell.angle_alpha   90.00
_cell.angle_beta   90.00
_cell.angle_gamma   90.00
#
_symmetry.space_group_name_H-M   'P 1'
#
loop_
_entity.id
_entity.type
_entity.pdbx_description
1 polymer ?
#
loop_
_entity_poly.entity_id
_entity_poly.type
_entity_poly.pdbx_seq_one_letter_code
_entity_poly.pdbx_strand_id
1 'polypeptide(L)'
;RVYRLLGCVLTYHGGLPEVGETLTYDIHLDGHAKQGDTRLMFFHYDCHVGGARRLSVRQGQAGFFSDAELAASDGCLWRPEDQELVAAPRLDPPALDCPRRSFTPAQVQAFAAGRPWECFGDAFLYTRAHTRTPRIQSGRMLFFDQVESFAPRGGPWDRGYLRAHKRLRDDEWFYEGHFHGDPCMPGTLMFEGCLQAMAFYLAALGYTARRDGWRFEPVPEEAYKLSCRGQVTPGARELIYEVFVEEVIAAPVPTIYADLLCTVDGLKAFHARRVGLRLVPAWPLDEGHPLLERAAGRPAPAQLARAGEFVFDLRSMLACACGRPTEAFGPIYARFDGHESVPRLPNPPYHFMSRVTRVDGAIGELRAGAQAWVELDVAPSAWYFAENSSRTMPLCVLLEAALQPCGWLASYMGCALSVDEPLMFRNLDGTGTQHAEVGPDAGVLRTRARNTTLSRTASMIIVGFEVECHVGELRVYSMETVFGFFPAAAFEDQPGLPTTAAQRGALERPGAAPVPFANPAGARLRVAAPMLRMLDRVTCWEPEGGAAGLGFARAEKVVDPGEWFFAAHFFQDPVQPGSLGIEAMIQLLQWCVRELGLADELRHPRFEPVELGGALTWKYRGQVVPRDGVITTTLELVARGRDERGAYARAVASLWIDGKRIYEATGLGVRVVDDPSERGRHGRRAPLSLRARPWLRDHRPTWTVPAVPMMSMVELLAGAARADERLIGLRDVRVKGWLTVPEERAGALRCDREGDRATLYLEAGEGAPEREIASARLLTGAAPARPAAWPALTGEPSPRPYDDGSLFHGPAFQLLERLVRTAAGASSVINLPDPTRRDAGAVPRPPIGRLHPLLLDAATHGIPHDRLELWDARLSPDHVAYPAWVPELDVYGPPPTRGPIRCEARPRGLVGGAAFPAFDIQIIDADERVWCQLRLVEACFPKGPLGRAAPPLRRAFLRDHIYVPGVSLTRTGARESVLDVAALA
;
A
#
# COMPACT_ATOMS: atom_id res chain seq x y z
N ARG A 1 -16.92 42.46 24.21
CA ARG A 1 -16.23 42.95 22.99
C ARG A 1 -15.30 41.85 22.51
N VAL A 2 -15.20 41.64 21.22
CA VAL A 2 -14.47 40.51 20.61
C VAL A 2 -13.42 41.00 19.63
N TYR A 3 -12.35 40.24 19.46
CA TYR A 3 -11.23 40.57 18.57
C TYR A 3 -11.56 40.23 17.12
N ARG A 4 -11.36 41.17 16.18
CA ARG A 4 -11.49 40.89 14.74
C ARG A 4 -10.33 41.50 13.96
N LEU A 5 -9.77 40.71 13.05
CA LEU A 5 -8.88 41.21 12.01
C LEU A 5 -9.72 42.01 11.00
N LEU A 6 -9.23 43.19 10.62
CA LEU A 6 -9.83 44.06 9.61
C LEU A 6 -9.13 43.94 8.25
N GLY A 7 -7.85 43.58 8.23
CA GLY A 7 -7.12 43.39 6.99
C GLY A 7 -5.62 43.40 7.19
N CYS A 8 -4.91 43.05 6.13
CA CYS A 8 -3.46 43.10 6.07
C CYS A 8 -2.98 43.00 4.62
N VAL A 9 -1.67 43.12 4.42
CA VAL A 9 -0.96 42.75 3.21
C VAL A 9 -0.12 41.51 3.51
N LEU A 10 -0.41 40.42 2.81
CA LEU A 10 0.21 39.10 3.00
C LEU A 10 1.17 38.81 1.84
N THR A 11 2.40 38.37 2.15
CA THR A 11 3.36 37.92 1.12
C THR A 11 3.97 36.59 1.52
N TYR A 12 3.97 35.64 0.58
CA TYR A 12 4.68 34.37 0.69
C TYR A 12 6.09 34.53 0.13
N HIS A 13 7.13 34.06 0.83
CA HIS A 13 8.53 34.21 0.42
C HIS A 13 9.18 32.89 -0.05
N GLY A 14 8.43 31.78 0.02
CA GLY A 14 8.89 30.47 -0.42
C GLY A 14 7.76 29.45 -0.39
N GLY A 15 8.09 28.18 -0.63
CA GLY A 15 7.13 27.09 -0.51
C GLY A 15 6.53 26.97 0.89
N LEU A 16 5.35 26.34 0.97
CA LEU A 16 4.65 26.06 2.22
C LEU A 16 5.51 25.19 3.16
N PRO A 17 5.36 25.32 4.49
CA PRO A 17 6.07 24.49 5.46
C PRO A 17 5.78 23.00 5.29
N GLU A 18 6.80 22.17 5.54
CA GLU A 18 6.76 20.71 5.47
C GLU A 18 6.59 20.08 6.87
N VAL A 19 6.22 18.80 6.92
CA VAL A 19 6.00 18.08 8.17
C VAL A 19 7.31 17.98 8.96
N GLY A 20 7.27 18.35 10.25
CA GLY A 20 8.43 18.35 11.14
C GLY A 20 9.20 19.67 11.17
N GLU A 21 8.90 20.61 10.26
CA GLU A 21 9.48 21.94 10.32
C GLU A 21 8.90 22.79 11.46
N THR A 22 9.73 23.67 12.03
CA THR A 22 9.32 24.61 13.08
C THR A 22 9.09 26.00 12.47
N LEU A 23 7.91 26.57 12.72
CA LEU A 23 7.55 27.92 12.33
C LEU A 23 7.85 28.89 13.48
N THR A 24 8.63 29.92 13.22
CA THR A 24 8.96 30.97 14.20
C THR A 24 8.38 32.30 13.76
N TYR A 25 7.59 32.93 14.63
CA TYR A 25 6.93 34.21 14.35
C TYR A 25 7.57 35.34 15.16
N ASP A 26 7.79 36.47 14.50
CA ASP A 26 8.21 37.73 15.14
C ASP A 26 7.16 38.81 14.86
N ILE A 27 6.41 39.23 15.89
CA ILE A 27 5.23 40.09 15.78
C ILE A 27 5.47 41.43 16.48
N HIS A 28 5.25 42.52 15.75
CA HIS A 28 5.48 43.89 16.20
C HIS A 28 4.18 44.69 16.12
N LEU A 29 3.90 45.47 17.17
CA LEU A 29 2.82 46.47 17.16
C LEU A 29 3.37 47.80 16.62
N ASP A 30 2.85 48.22 15.47
CA ASP A 30 3.20 49.50 14.83
C ASP A 30 2.54 50.69 15.54
N GLY A 31 1.37 50.46 16.14
CA GLY A 31 0.62 51.50 16.82
C GLY A 31 -0.77 51.04 17.24
N HIS A 32 -1.52 51.96 17.85
CA HIS A 32 -2.91 51.74 18.23
C HIS A 32 -3.72 53.02 18.11
N ALA A 33 -5.04 52.88 17.96
CA ALA A 33 -5.97 54.01 17.92
C ALA A 33 -7.21 53.71 18.78
N LYS A 34 -7.87 54.78 19.23
CA LYS A 34 -9.13 54.73 19.96
C LYS A 34 -10.15 55.60 19.26
N GLN A 35 -11.28 55.01 18.86
CA GLN A 35 -12.42 55.72 18.28
C GLN A 35 -13.65 55.40 19.13
N GLY A 36 -14.12 56.38 19.92
CA GLY A 36 -15.10 56.11 20.98
C GLY A 36 -14.61 55.01 21.92
N ASP A 37 -15.39 53.93 22.03
CA ASP A 37 -15.05 52.75 22.82
C ASP A 37 -14.31 51.66 22.05
N THR A 38 -14.23 51.76 20.72
CA THR A 38 -13.47 50.83 19.89
C THR A 38 -11.96 51.04 20.09
N ARG A 39 -11.22 49.93 20.16
CA ARG A 39 -9.75 49.92 20.19
C ARG A 39 -9.25 49.25 18.92
N LEU A 40 -8.35 49.92 18.22
CA LEU A 40 -7.70 49.43 17.01
C LEU A 40 -6.20 49.25 17.26
N MET A 41 -5.61 48.25 16.63
CA MET A 41 -4.19 47.95 16.66
C MET A 41 -3.67 47.79 15.23
N PHE A 42 -2.46 48.28 15.01
CA PHE A 42 -1.70 48.18 13.77
C PHE A 42 -0.46 47.34 14.04
N PHE A 43 -0.17 46.38 13.17
CA PHE A 43 0.92 45.43 13.40
C PHE A 43 1.52 44.88 12.12
N HIS A 44 2.72 44.33 12.25
CA HIS A 44 3.37 43.52 11.23
C HIS A 44 4.03 42.30 11.86
N TYR A 45 4.27 41.26 11.06
CA TYR A 45 5.05 40.12 11.52
C TYR A 45 5.72 39.34 10.38
N ASP A 46 6.75 38.59 10.73
CA ASP A 46 7.41 37.63 9.85
C ASP A 46 7.35 36.21 10.43
N CYS A 47 7.10 35.23 9.56
CA CYS A 47 7.21 33.81 9.86
C CYS A 47 8.47 33.25 9.20
N HIS A 48 9.28 32.53 9.96
CA HIS A 48 10.51 31.89 9.50
C HIS A 48 10.41 30.37 9.65
N VAL A 49 11.08 29.64 8.76
CA VAL A 49 11.30 28.19 8.83
C VAL A 49 12.76 27.91 8.51
N GLY A 50 13.47 27.24 9.41
CA GLY A 50 14.92 27.00 9.26
C GLY A 50 15.74 28.29 9.14
N GLY A 51 15.27 29.41 9.74
CA GLY A 51 15.89 30.73 9.62
C GLY A 51 15.57 31.50 8.33
N ALA A 52 14.95 30.86 7.33
CA ALA A 52 14.50 31.54 6.11
C ALA A 52 13.08 32.11 6.30
N ARG A 53 12.85 33.35 5.87
CA ARG A 53 11.51 33.96 5.90
C ARG A 53 10.58 33.22 4.93
N ARG A 54 9.41 32.80 5.39
CA ARG A 54 8.39 32.07 4.62
C ARG A 54 7.13 32.88 4.36
N LEU A 55 6.74 33.71 5.32
CA LEU A 55 5.56 34.55 5.22
C LEU A 55 5.86 35.90 5.86
N SER A 56 5.33 36.97 5.29
CA SER A 56 5.29 38.26 5.93
C SER A 56 3.87 38.83 5.92
N VAL A 57 3.52 39.52 7.00
CA VAL A 57 2.29 40.29 7.13
C VAL A 57 2.67 41.73 7.41
N ARG A 58 2.14 42.64 6.60
CA ARG A 58 2.35 44.09 6.70
C ARG A 58 1.01 44.80 6.76
N GLN A 59 1.00 46.02 7.28
CA GLN A 59 -0.21 46.84 7.41
C GLN A 59 -1.37 46.07 8.08
N GLY A 60 -1.06 45.20 9.04
CA GLY A 60 -2.04 44.44 9.78
C GLY A 60 -2.92 45.38 10.61
N GLN A 61 -4.22 45.19 10.53
CA GLN A 61 -5.21 45.99 11.25
C GLN A 61 -6.17 45.07 11.96
N ALA A 62 -6.35 45.26 13.26
CA ALA A 62 -7.35 44.54 14.04
C ALA A 62 -7.95 45.43 15.12
N GLY A 63 -9.04 44.99 15.73
CA GLY A 63 -9.69 45.74 16.80
C GLY A 63 -10.62 44.92 17.67
N PHE A 64 -11.14 45.59 18.71
CA PHE A 64 -12.10 45.02 19.65
C PHE A 64 -13.48 45.68 19.51
N PHE A 65 -14.46 44.88 19.09
CA PHE A 65 -15.79 45.36 18.70
C PHE A 65 -16.89 44.82 19.61
N SER A 66 -17.99 45.56 19.77
CA SER A 66 -19.23 45.03 20.34
C SER A 66 -20.04 44.28 19.29
N ASP A 67 -20.99 43.44 19.72
CA ASP A 67 -21.85 42.70 18.77
C ASP A 67 -22.69 43.65 17.90
N ALA A 68 -23.14 44.78 18.47
CA ALA A 68 -23.85 45.81 17.73
C ALA A 68 -22.96 46.50 16.68
N GLU A 69 -21.69 46.78 17.00
CA GLU A 69 -20.73 47.34 16.04
C GLU A 69 -20.43 46.36 14.89
N LEU A 70 -20.37 45.05 15.17
CA LEU A 70 -20.16 44.03 14.14
C LEU A 70 -21.40 43.80 13.27
N ALA A 71 -22.59 43.84 13.86
CA ALA A 71 -23.86 43.71 13.15
C ALA A 71 -24.15 44.90 12.23
N ALA A 72 -23.60 46.08 12.54
CA ALA A 72 -23.72 47.29 11.73
C ALA A 72 -22.72 47.39 10.57
N SER A 73 -21.93 46.35 10.30
CA SER A 73 -20.96 46.36 9.20
C SER A 73 -21.64 46.30 7.83
N ASP A 74 -21.27 47.22 6.94
CA ASP A 74 -21.70 47.21 5.53
C ASP A 74 -20.94 46.15 4.68
N GLY A 75 -20.05 45.37 5.32
CA GLY A 75 -19.19 44.43 4.62
C GLY A 75 -18.09 45.11 3.78
N CYS A 76 -17.51 44.36 2.86
CA CYS A 76 -16.53 44.87 1.90
C CYS A 76 -17.27 45.62 0.80
N LEU A 77 -17.01 46.92 0.68
CA LEU A 77 -17.63 47.80 -0.33
C LEU A 77 -17.10 47.56 -1.76
N TRP A 78 -16.25 46.55 -1.95
CA TRP A 78 -15.64 46.23 -3.24
C TRP A 78 -16.67 45.76 -4.28
N ARG A 79 -16.47 46.17 -5.52
CA ARG A 79 -17.26 45.80 -6.69
C ARG A 79 -16.32 45.47 -7.85
N PRO A 80 -16.56 44.38 -8.60
CA PRO A 80 -15.69 44.01 -9.71
C PRO A 80 -15.69 45.07 -10.82
N GLU A 81 -16.77 45.83 -11.01
CA GLU A 81 -16.89 46.85 -12.05
C GLU A 81 -15.95 48.05 -11.81
N ASP A 82 -15.61 48.32 -10.55
CA ASP A 82 -14.77 49.46 -10.14
C ASP A 82 -13.29 49.07 -10.03
N GLN A 83 -12.94 47.80 -10.27
CA GLN A 83 -11.60 47.28 -10.07
C GLN A 83 -10.66 47.65 -11.23
N GLU A 84 -9.52 48.25 -10.91
CA GLU A 84 -8.43 48.42 -11.87
C GLU A 84 -7.80 47.07 -12.21
N LEU A 85 -7.82 46.74 -13.51
CA LEU A 85 -7.34 45.48 -14.07
C LEU A 85 -6.03 45.65 -14.84
N VAL A 86 -5.27 44.58 -14.96
CA VAL A 86 -4.16 44.46 -15.91
C VAL A 86 -4.69 44.74 -17.32
N ALA A 87 -4.11 45.75 -17.96
CA ALA A 87 -4.57 46.27 -19.26
C ALA A 87 -4.39 45.26 -20.40
N ALA A 88 -3.29 44.48 -20.38
CA ALA A 88 -2.98 43.44 -21.36
C ALA A 88 -2.81 42.09 -20.65
N PRO A 89 -3.92 41.44 -20.25
CA PRO A 89 -3.85 40.18 -19.50
C PRO A 89 -3.38 39.03 -20.37
N ARG A 90 -2.67 38.07 -19.78
CA ARG A 90 -2.51 36.75 -20.39
C ARG A 90 -3.69 35.84 -20.00
N LEU A 91 -4.38 35.29 -21.00
CA LEU A 91 -5.55 34.42 -20.83
C LEU A 91 -5.38 33.18 -21.71
N ASP A 92 -4.44 32.32 -21.34
CA ASP A 92 -4.17 31.11 -22.10
C ASP A 92 -5.40 30.16 -22.08
N PRO A 93 -5.70 29.51 -23.21
CA PRO A 93 -6.88 28.66 -23.33
C PRO A 93 -6.80 27.43 -22.41
N PRO A 94 -7.94 26.84 -22.01
CA PRO A 94 -7.97 25.58 -21.27
C PRO A 94 -7.11 24.51 -21.96
N ALA A 95 -6.35 23.74 -21.18
CA ALA A 95 -5.57 22.60 -21.67
C ALA A 95 -6.46 21.39 -22.02
N LEU A 96 -7.60 21.26 -21.35
CA LEU A 96 -8.66 20.31 -21.68
C LEU A 96 -10.00 21.03 -21.63
N ASP A 97 -10.94 20.63 -22.49
CA ASP A 97 -12.31 21.11 -22.40
C ASP A 97 -13.08 20.32 -21.33
N CYS A 98 -13.39 20.97 -20.21
CA CYS A 98 -14.33 20.41 -19.24
C CYS A 98 -15.76 20.76 -19.70
N PRO A 99 -16.64 19.79 -19.98
CA PRO A 99 -17.99 20.10 -20.48
C PRO A 99 -18.93 20.62 -19.39
N ARG A 100 -18.58 20.47 -18.12
CA ARG A 100 -19.43 20.85 -16.98
C ARG A 100 -19.29 22.33 -16.66
N ARG A 101 -20.38 22.95 -16.21
CA ARG A 101 -20.44 24.37 -15.77
C ARG A 101 -20.89 24.52 -14.32
N SER A 102 -21.19 23.41 -13.66
CA SER A 102 -21.49 23.29 -12.23
C SER A 102 -21.09 21.89 -11.76
N PHE A 103 -20.84 21.75 -10.45
CA PHE A 103 -20.30 20.54 -9.84
C PHE A 103 -20.97 20.26 -8.49
N THR A 104 -21.46 19.04 -8.34
CA THR A 104 -22.16 18.57 -7.12
C THR A 104 -21.19 18.29 -5.97
N PRO A 105 -21.71 18.10 -4.74
CA PRO A 105 -20.88 17.68 -3.60
C PRO A 105 -20.05 16.43 -3.82
N ALA A 106 -20.62 15.41 -4.45
CA ALA A 106 -19.89 14.19 -4.76
C ALA A 106 -18.72 14.44 -5.72
N GLN A 107 -18.87 15.37 -6.68
CA GLN A 107 -17.84 15.69 -7.65
C GLN A 107 -16.71 16.50 -7.02
N VAL A 108 -17.02 17.50 -6.18
CA VAL A 108 -16.00 18.25 -5.44
C VAL A 108 -15.20 17.32 -4.52
N GLN A 109 -15.90 16.44 -3.79
CA GLN A 109 -15.27 15.41 -2.96
C GLN A 109 -14.39 14.45 -3.77
N ALA A 110 -14.81 14.07 -5.00
CA ALA A 110 -14.01 13.23 -5.86
C ALA A 110 -12.68 13.90 -6.24
N PHE A 111 -12.69 15.19 -6.60
CA PHE A 111 -11.46 15.94 -6.86
C PHE A 111 -10.57 16.08 -5.61
N ALA A 112 -11.17 16.39 -4.46
CA ALA A 112 -10.47 16.44 -3.17
C ALA A 112 -9.83 15.08 -2.80
N ALA A 113 -10.40 13.98 -3.27
CA ALA A 113 -9.87 12.63 -3.10
C ALA A 113 -8.90 12.19 -4.22
N GLY A 114 -8.47 13.11 -5.09
CA GLY A 114 -7.52 12.81 -6.18
C GLY A 114 -8.13 12.09 -7.38
N ARG A 115 -9.46 12.15 -7.56
CA ARG A 115 -10.22 11.52 -8.65
C ARG A 115 -10.87 12.55 -9.59
N PRO A 116 -10.08 13.32 -10.35
CA PRO A 116 -10.61 14.39 -11.20
C PRO A 116 -11.46 13.87 -12.36
N TRP A 117 -11.31 12.62 -12.83
CA TRP A 117 -12.19 12.04 -13.86
C TRP A 117 -13.66 11.94 -13.41
N GLU A 118 -13.89 11.61 -12.14
CA GLU A 118 -15.23 11.61 -11.54
C GLU A 118 -15.80 13.04 -11.40
N CYS A 119 -14.92 14.03 -11.20
CA CYS A 119 -15.31 15.44 -11.05
C CYS A 119 -15.56 16.16 -12.39
N PHE A 120 -14.58 16.13 -13.30
CA PHE A 120 -14.52 16.95 -14.51
C PHE A 120 -14.91 16.20 -15.79
N GLY A 121 -14.90 14.87 -15.78
CA GLY A 121 -15.40 14.01 -16.86
C GLY A 121 -14.31 13.28 -17.63
N ASP A 122 -14.69 12.65 -18.74
CA ASP A 122 -13.87 11.64 -19.41
C ASP A 122 -12.56 12.16 -20.00
N ALA A 123 -12.48 13.46 -20.33
CA ALA A 123 -11.23 14.10 -20.75
C ALA A 123 -10.11 13.96 -19.70
N PHE A 124 -10.45 13.69 -18.43
CA PHE A 124 -9.53 13.52 -17.32
C PHE A 124 -9.24 12.04 -17.00
N LEU A 125 -9.74 11.06 -17.77
CA LEU A 125 -9.47 9.64 -17.52
C LEU A 125 -7.98 9.30 -17.45
N TYR A 126 -7.15 10.02 -18.20
CA TYR A 126 -5.69 9.87 -18.18
C TYR A 126 -5.09 10.05 -16.78
N THR A 127 -5.70 10.83 -15.89
CA THR A 127 -5.18 11.03 -14.53
C THR A 127 -5.38 9.82 -13.63
N ARG A 128 -6.13 8.79 -14.05
CA ARG A 128 -6.17 7.51 -13.31
C ARG A 128 -4.81 6.82 -13.26
N ALA A 129 -3.91 7.19 -14.17
CA ALA A 129 -2.53 6.75 -14.19
C ALA A 129 -1.59 7.56 -13.27
N HIS A 130 -2.07 8.61 -12.59
CA HIS A 130 -1.22 9.41 -11.71
C HIS A 130 -0.83 8.62 -10.46
N THR A 131 0.43 8.74 -10.06
CA THR A 131 0.90 8.29 -8.74
C THR A 131 0.40 9.23 -7.64
N ARG A 132 0.39 10.54 -7.91
CA ARG A 132 -0.01 11.58 -6.97
C ARG A 132 -0.72 12.71 -7.71
N THR A 133 -2.02 12.56 -7.89
CA THR A 133 -2.86 13.56 -8.54
C THR A 133 -2.88 14.89 -7.75
N PRO A 134 -2.69 16.05 -8.40
CA PRO A 134 -2.93 17.35 -7.76
C PRO A 134 -4.38 17.46 -7.28
N ARG A 135 -4.57 17.85 -6.03
CA ARG A 135 -5.87 17.90 -5.36
C ARG A 135 -5.98 19.11 -4.44
N ILE A 136 -7.22 19.48 -4.10
CA ILE A 136 -7.53 20.33 -2.94
C ILE A 136 -7.59 19.48 -1.67
N GLN A 137 -7.69 20.14 -0.52
CA GLN A 137 -7.82 19.50 0.78
C GLN A 137 -9.15 18.75 0.92
N SER A 138 -9.21 17.81 1.87
CA SER A 138 -10.36 16.94 2.10
C SER A 138 -10.77 16.93 3.59
N GLY A 139 -11.90 16.28 3.90
CA GLY A 139 -12.39 16.15 5.28
C GLY A 139 -12.71 17.50 5.91
N ARG A 140 -12.23 17.73 7.15
CA ARG A 140 -12.46 18.97 7.92
C ARG A 140 -11.90 20.23 7.23
N MET A 141 -10.96 20.07 6.30
CA MET A 141 -10.30 21.15 5.58
C MET A 141 -10.88 21.40 4.18
N LEU A 142 -11.98 20.76 3.79
CA LEU A 142 -12.69 21.07 2.55
C LEU A 142 -13.69 22.21 2.80
N PHE A 143 -13.44 23.39 2.20
CA PHE A 143 -14.16 24.62 2.57
C PHE A 143 -15.31 25.02 1.64
N PHE A 144 -15.60 24.24 0.60
CA PHE A 144 -16.85 24.34 -0.14
C PHE A 144 -17.39 22.97 -0.52
N ASP A 145 -18.72 22.88 -0.60
CA ASP A 145 -19.41 21.63 -0.90
C ASP A 145 -19.61 21.50 -2.40
N GLN A 146 -19.99 22.57 -3.10
CA GLN A 146 -20.36 22.52 -4.51
C GLN A 146 -19.84 23.74 -5.27
N VAL A 147 -19.79 23.63 -6.60
CA VAL A 147 -19.51 24.74 -7.50
C VAL A 147 -20.76 24.99 -8.34
N GLU A 148 -21.40 26.13 -8.13
CA GLU A 148 -22.68 26.49 -8.77
C GLU A 148 -22.46 27.06 -10.17
N SER A 149 -21.33 27.72 -10.39
CA SER A 149 -20.95 28.29 -11.67
C SER A 149 -19.46 28.13 -11.91
N PHE A 150 -19.11 27.63 -13.10
CA PHE A 150 -17.77 27.61 -13.65
C PHE A 150 -17.85 28.11 -15.10
N ALA A 151 -17.29 29.29 -15.35
CA ALA A 151 -17.33 29.96 -16.63
C ALA A 151 -15.92 30.40 -17.04
N PRO A 152 -15.18 29.57 -17.82
CA PRO A 152 -13.81 29.87 -18.27
C PRO A 152 -13.61 31.18 -19.03
N ARG A 153 -14.69 31.73 -19.60
CA ARG A 153 -14.73 32.98 -20.38
C ARG A 153 -15.94 33.84 -20.00
N GLY A 154 -16.26 33.88 -18.72
CA GLY A 154 -17.39 34.66 -18.20
C GLY A 154 -16.98 35.55 -17.03
N GLY A 155 -17.97 35.98 -16.24
CA GLY A 155 -17.77 36.93 -15.16
C GLY A 155 -17.80 38.38 -15.64
N PRO A 156 -17.71 39.35 -14.71
CA PRO A 156 -17.83 40.78 -14.99
C PRO A 156 -16.74 41.35 -15.89
N TRP A 157 -15.66 40.60 -16.11
CA TRP A 157 -14.52 41.01 -16.94
C TRP A 157 -14.38 40.19 -18.23
N ASP A 158 -15.25 39.20 -18.45
CA ASP A 158 -15.15 38.20 -19.53
C ASP A 158 -13.81 37.41 -19.56
N ARG A 159 -13.11 37.37 -18.42
CA ARG A 159 -11.80 36.72 -18.25
C ARG A 159 -11.86 35.37 -17.54
N GLY A 160 -13.01 35.02 -16.98
CA GLY A 160 -13.20 33.80 -16.20
C GLY A 160 -13.91 34.07 -14.86
N TYR A 161 -14.74 33.11 -14.45
CA TYR A 161 -15.49 33.20 -13.19
C TYR A 161 -15.79 31.84 -12.59
N LEU A 162 -15.73 31.74 -11.26
CA LEU A 162 -16.23 30.59 -10.52
C LEU A 162 -16.96 31.01 -9.26
N ARG A 163 -18.05 30.32 -8.96
CA ARG A 163 -18.85 30.46 -7.75
C ARG A 163 -18.97 29.12 -7.03
N ALA A 164 -18.44 29.04 -5.82
CA ALA A 164 -18.54 27.88 -4.94
C ALA A 164 -19.40 28.20 -3.70
N HIS A 165 -20.12 27.19 -3.22
CA HIS A 165 -21.04 27.31 -2.09
C HIS A 165 -20.69 26.27 -1.01
N LYS A 166 -20.71 26.72 0.25
CA LYS A 166 -20.64 25.90 1.46
C LYS A 166 -21.87 26.12 2.30
N ARG A 167 -22.53 25.04 2.69
CA ARG A 167 -23.52 25.08 3.75
C ARG A 167 -22.82 25.09 5.10
N LEU A 168 -23.26 25.99 5.97
CA LEU A 168 -22.80 26.07 7.36
C LEU A 168 -23.76 25.33 8.29
N ARG A 169 -23.19 24.80 9.37
CA ARG A 169 -23.91 24.16 10.47
C ARG A 169 -23.45 24.78 11.77
N ASP A 170 -24.27 24.74 12.81
CA ASP A 170 -23.91 25.32 14.10
C ASP A 170 -22.82 24.53 14.85
N ASP A 171 -22.51 23.31 14.38
CA ASP A 171 -21.53 22.39 14.93
C ASP A 171 -20.23 22.31 14.08
N GLU A 172 -19.95 23.30 13.24
CA GLU A 172 -18.68 23.32 12.51
C GLU A 172 -17.48 23.38 13.47
N TRP A 173 -16.47 22.54 13.20
CA TRP A 173 -15.35 22.28 14.13
C TRP A 173 -14.55 23.53 14.50
N PHE A 174 -14.49 24.52 13.60
CA PHE A 174 -13.72 25.74 13.81
C PHE A 174 -14.36 26.70 14.82
N TYR A 175 -15.66 26.57 15.13
CA TYR A 175 -16.30 27.38 16.17
C TYR A 175 -15.79 27.05 17.57
N GLU A 176 -15.48 25.78 17.83
CA GLU A 176 -14.90 25.36 19.10
C GLU A 176 -13.39 25.60 19.15
N GLY A 177 -12.71 25.53 17.99
CA GLY A 177 -11.26 25.57 17.91
C GLY A 177 -10.60 26.96 17.80
N HIS A 178 -11.33 28.01 17.41
CA HIS A 178 -10.72 29.31 17.12
C HIS A 178 -10.51 30.20 18.37
N PHE A 179 -11.58 30.78 18.94
CA PHE A 179 -11.51 31.59 20.16
C PHE A 179 -12.42 31.01 21.25
N HIS A 180 -11.85 30.77 22.43
CA HIS A 180 -12.63 30.34 23.58
C HIS A 180 -13.61 31.44 24.02
N GLY A 181 -14.90 31.13 24.02
CA GLY A 181 -15.96 32.07 24.39
C GLY A 181 -16.38 33.06 23.29
N ASP A 182 -15.85 32.92 22.06
CA ASP A 182 -16.16 33.76 20.90
C ASP A 182 -16.18 32.90 19.61
N PRO A 183 -17.21 32.06 19.43
CA PRO A 183 -17.25 31.10 18.33
C PRO A 183 -17.38 31.82 16.98
N CYS A 184 -16.31 31.77 16.18
CA CYS A 184 -16.32 32.27 14.81
C CYS A 184 -15.28 31.56 13.94
N MET A 185 -15.52 31.51 12.62
CA MET A 185 -14.54 31.01 11.65
C MET A 185 -13.34 31.98 11.59
N PRO A 186 -12.09 31.47 11.59
CA PRO A 186 -10.92 32.28 11.27
C PRO A 186 -11.00 32.84 9.85
N GLY A 187 -10.67 34.12 9.67
CA GLY A 187 -10.58 34.73 8.33
C GLY A 187 -9.54 34.05 7.42
N THR A 188 -8.53 33.40 8.01
CA THR A 188 -7.58 32.56 7.28
C THR A 188 -8.22 31.34 6.65
N LEU A 189 -9.27 30.75 7.25
CA LEU A 189 -10.01 29.64 6.63
C LEU A 189 -10.91 30.13 5.49
N MET A 190 -11.44 31.37 5.58
CA MET A 190 -12.18 31.97 4.45
C MET A 190 -11.24 32.16 3.26
N PHE A 191 -10.02 32.65 3.52
CA PHE A 191 -8.99 32.78 2.50
C PHE A 191 -8.58 31.43 1.91
N GLU A 192 -8.40 30.39 2.75
CA GLU A 192 -8.11 29.02 2.29
C GLU A 192 -9.23 28.47 1.38
N GLY A 193 -10.49 28.70 1.71
CA GLY A 193 -11.62 28.35 0.83
C GLY A 193 -11.54 29.03 -0.54
N CYS A 194 -11.10 30.29 -0.59
CA CYS A 194 -10.84 30.97 -1.86
C CYS A 194 -9.66 30.34 -2.63
N LEU A 195 -8.56 29.96 -1.97
CA LEU A 195 -7.43 29.28 -2.62
C LEU A 195 -7.84 27.91 -3.19
N GLN A 196 -8.67 27.15 -2.46
CA GLN A 196 -9.24 25.90 -2.97
C GLN A 196 -10.11 26.12 -4.21
N ALA A 197 -10.90 27.20 -4.23
CA ALA A 197 -11.74 27.54 -5.38
C ALA A 197 -10.88 27.93 -6.61
N MET A 198 -9.76 28.63 -6.42
CA MET A 198 -8.78 28.90 -7.48
C MET A 198 -8.10 27.62 -7.98
N ALA A 199 -7.69 26.73 -7.07
CA ALA A 199 -7.09 25.44 -7.40
C ALA A 199 -8.07 24.56 -8.21
N PHE A 200 -9.34 24.53 -7.80
CA PHE A 200 -10.41 23.87 -8.53
C PHE A 200 -10.59 24.46 -9.95
N TYR A 201 -10.57 25.78 -10.08
CA TYR A 201 -10.65 26.45 -11.39
C TYR A 201 -9.51 26.04 -12.31
N LEU A 202 -8.26 26.11 -11.86
CA LEU A 202 -7.09 25.68 -12.64
C LEU A 202 -7.17 24.20 -13.04
N ALA A 203 -7.63 23.33 -12.13
CA ALA A 203 -7.83 21.92 -12.43
C ALA A 203 -8.93 21.68 -13.47
N ALA A 204 -10.06 22.40 -13.36
CA ALA A 204 -11.17 22.31 -14.30
C ALA A 204 -10.80 22.81 -15.72
N LEU A 205 -9.81 23.70 -15.84
CA LEU A 205 -9.21 24.08 -17.13
C LEU A 205 -8.29 23.00 -17.73
N GLY A 206 -8.09 21.87 -17.05
CA GLY A 206 -7.26 20.77 -17.51
C GLY A 206 -5.77 20.91 -17.17
N TYR A 207 -5.36 21.98 -16.48
CA TYR A 207 -3.94 22.22 -16.23
C TYR A 207 -3.31 21.20 -15.30
N THR A 208 -4.06 20.41 -14.53
CA THR A 208 -3.49 19.34 -13.68
C THR A 208 -3.32 18.00 -14.40
N ALA A 209 -3.93 17.80 -15.57
CA ALA A 209 -4.10 16.47 -16.15
C ALA A 209 -2.79 15.77 -16.57
N ARG A 210 -1.76 16.56 -16.91
CA ARG A 210 -0.42 16.07 -17.29
C ARG A 210 0.67 16.40 -16.25
N ARG A 211 0.27 16.62 -14.99
CA ARG A 211 1.16 17.08 -13.90
C ARG A 211 1.06 16.15 -12.69
N ASP A 212 1.38 14.89 -12.92
CA ASP A 212 1.52 13.88 -11.85
C ASP A 212 2.59 14.32 -10.84
N GLY A 213 2.23 14.29 -9.55
CA GLY A 213 3.06 14.74 -8.43
C GLY A 213 3.00 16.22 -8.10
N TRP A 214 2.31 17.06 -8.89
CA TRP A 214 2.32 18.50 -8.63
C TRP A 214 1.37 18.90 -7.49
N ARG A 215 1.57 20.09 -6.93
CA ARG A 215 0.71 20.70 -5.89
C ARG A 215 0.44 22.16 -6.21
N PHE A 216 -0.58 22.72 -5.56
CA PHE A 216 -0.86 24.15 -5.62
C PHE A 216 -0.08 24.89 -4.54
N GLU A 217 0.41 26.09 -4.87
CA GLU A 217 0.94 27.04 -3.88
C GLU A 217 0.69 28.48 -4.32
N PRO A 218 0.61 29.45 -3.38
CA PRO A 218 0.55 30.86 -3.72
C PRO A 218 1.79 31.32 -4.49
N VAL A 219 1.64 32.31 -5.38
CA VAL A 219 2.80 32.91 -6.05
C VAL A 219 3.64 33.65 -5.00
N PRO A 220 4.95 33.38 -4.90
CA PRO A 220 5.82 34.03 -3.93
C PRO A 220 6.19 35.45 -4.37
N GLU A 221 6.61 36.26 -3.40
CA GLU A 221 7.01 37.67 -3.53
C GLU A 221 5.90 38.61 -4.04
N GLU A 222 4.67 38.12 -4.14
CA GLU A 222 3.48 38.92 -4.43
C GLU A 222 2.83 39.41 -3.13
N ALA A 223 2.32 40.64 -3.15
CA ALA A 223 1.66 41.27 -2.01
C ALA A 223 0.14 41.22 -2.15
N TYR A 224 -0.51 40.38 -1.34
CA TYR A 224 -1.95 40.19 -1.36
C TYR A 224 -2.64 41.06 -0.33
N LYS A 225 -3.44 42.03 -0.78
CA LYS A 225 -4.22 42.90 0.10
C LYS A 225 -5.51 42.20 0.51
N LEU A 226 -5.65 41.89 1.80
CA LEU A 226 -6.80 41.24 2.41
C LEU A 226 -7.65 42.27 3.17
N SER A 227 -8.97 42.21 2.96
CA SER A 227 -9.97 43.01 3.70
C SER A 227 -10.98 42.08 4.36
N CYS A 228 -11.18 42.26 5.67
CA CYS A 228 -12.13 41.49 6.47
C CYS A 228 -13.17 42.44 7.09
N ARG A 229 -14.45 42.26 6.74
CA ARG A 229 -15.56 43.13 7.17
C ARG A 229 -16.79 42.36 7.64
N GLY A 230 -16.75 41.04 7.67
CA GLY A 230 -17.81 40.21 8.22
C GLY A 230 -17.25 39.09 9.09
N GLN A 231 -18.16 38.33 9.70
CA GLN A 231 -17.82 37.19 10.54
C GLN A 231 -18.75 36.02 10.21
N VAL A 232 -18.23 34.82 10.38
CA VAL A 232 -19.00 33.58 10.31
C VAL A 232 -19.14 33.07 11.74
N THR A 233 -20.34 33.11 12.28
CA THR A 233 -20.67 32.70 13.66
C THR A 233 -21.72 31.60 13.64
N PRO A 234 -21.96 30.89 14.76
CA PRO A 234 -23.14 30.03 14.90
C PRO A 234 -24.41 30.81 14.52
N GLY A 235 -25.29 30.17 13.74
CA GLY A 235 -26.46 30.78 13.12
C GLY A 235 -26.26 31.23 11.66
N ALA A 236 -25.02 31.42 11.20
CA ALA A 236 -24.73 31.64 9.79
C ALA A 236 -25.06 30.39 8.97
N ARG A 237 -25.66 30.55 7.79
CA ARG A 237 -26.26 29.42 7.04
C ARG A 237 -25.47 29.04 5.80
N GLU A 238 -24.89 30.03 5.13
CA GLU A 238 -24.15 29.80 3.91
C GLU A 238 -22.88 30.65 3.80
N LEU A 239 -21.91 30.07 3.10
CA LEU A 239 -20.69 30.70 2.66
C LEU A 239 -20.59 30.56 1.14
N ILE A 240 -20.27 31.66 0.50
CA ILE A 240 -20.08 31.73 -0.94
C ILE A 240 -18.66 32.19 -1.20
N TYR A 241 -17.95 31.50 -2.09
CA TYR A 241 -16.63 31.89 -2.59
C TYR A 241 -16.73 32.19 -4.06
N GLU A 242 -16.29 33.37 -4.46
CA GLU A 242 -16.28 33.82 -5.84
C GLU A 242 -14.85 34.12 -6.28
N VAL A 243 -14.47 33.59 -7.44
CA VAL A 243 -13.18 33.79 -8.09
C VAL A 243 -13.42 34.60 -9.35
N PHE A 244 -12.91 35.83 -9.37
CA PHE A 244 -12.95 36.74 -10.51
C PHE A 244 -11.60 36.72 -11.20
N VAL A 245 -11.50 36.03 -12.33
CA VAL A 245 -10.20 35.73 -12.96
C VAL A 245 -9.68 36.96 -13.69
N GLU A 246 -8.44 37.32 -13.45
CA GLU A 246 -7.78 38.42 -14.15
C GLU A 246 -6.79 37.93 -15.20
N GLU A 247 -6.04 36.87 -14.88
CA GLU A 247 -5.06 36.24 -15.77
C GLU A 247 -4.98 34.72 -15.57
N VAL A 248 -4.70 34.00 -16.66
CA VAL A 248 -4.43 32.56 -16.71
C VAL A 248 -3.21 32.32 -17.58
N ILE A 249 -2.18 31.72 -16.99
CA ILE A 249 -0.89 31.44 -17.62
C ILE A 249 -0.72 29.92 -17.64
N ALA A 250 -0.55 29.31 -18.82
CA ALA A 250 -0.50 27.85 -18.99
C ALA A 250 0.88 27.23 -18.75
N ALA A 251 1.95 27.97 -19.07
CA ALA A 251 3.31 27.46 -19.13
C ALA A 251 4.35 28.56 -18.83
N PRO A 252 5.53 28.19 -18.30
CA PRO A 252 5.97 26.82 -17.97
C PRO A 252 5.32 26.25 -16.69
N VAL A 253 4.84 27.14 -15.82
CA VAL A 253 4.21 26.83 -14.53
C VAL A 253 2.78 27.38 -14.57
N PRO A 254 1.73 26.53 -14.63
CA PRO A 254 0.35 27.01 -14.65
C PRO A 254 0.06 27.94 -13.48
N THR A 255 -0.44 29.14 -13.77
CA THR A 255 -0.67 30.18 -12.77
C THR A 255 -1.99 30.90 -13.05
N ILE A 256 -2.75 31.20 -12.02
CA ILE A 256 -3.95 32.03 -12.07
C ILE A 256 -3.78 33.24 -11.16
N TYR A 257 -4.22 34.40 -11.62
CA TYR A 257 -4.40 35.59 -10.79
C TYR A 257 -5.88 35.97 -10.76
N ALA A 258 -6.42 36.21 -9.57
CA ALA A 258 -7.83 36.52 -9.40
C ALA A 258 -8.11 37.42 -8.19
N ASP A 259 -9.21 38.15 -8.26
CA ASP A 259 -9.84 38.71 -7.07
C ASP A 259 -10.75 37.67 -6.44
N LEU A 260 -10.70 37.60 -5.11
CA LEU A 260 -11.44 36.62 -4.34
C LEU A 260 -12.42 37.34 -3.42
N LEU A 261 -13.69 36.97 -3.51
CA LEU A 261 -14.74 37.48 -2.64
C LEU A 261 -15.34 36.31 -1.86
N CYS A 262 -15.52 36.49 -0.57
CA CYS A 262 -16.27 35.55 0.25
C CYS A 262 -17.42 36.25 0.97
N THR A 263 -18.62 35.68 0.79
CA THR A 263 -19.90 36.25 1.24
C THR A 263 -20.54 35.30 2.26
N VAL A 264 -21.06 35.86 3.36
CA VAL A 264 -21.75 35.14 4.45
C VAL A 264 -23.19 35.61 4.48
N ASP A 265 -24.14 34.72 4.20
CA ASP A 265 -25.58 35.05 4.16
C ASP A 265 -25.89 36.35 3.38
N GLY A 266 -25.22 36.56 2.24
CA GLY A 266 -25.34 37.76 1.40
C GLY A 266 -24.44 38.95 1.76
N LEU A 267 -23.80 38.97 2.94
CA LEU A 267 -22.85 40.02 3.35
C LEU A 267 -21.43 39.74 2.80
N LYS A 268 -20.85 40.69 2.05
CA LYS A 268 -19.47 40.62 1.55
C LYS A 268 -18.45 40.64 2.69
N ALA A 269 -18.13 39.50 3.27
CA ALA A 269 -17.39 39.42 4.52
C ALA A 269 -15.87 39.51 4.33
N PHE A 270 -15.34 39.03 3.21
CA PHE A 270 -13.90 39.00 2.94
C PHE A 270 -13.60 39.28 1.47
N HIS A 271 -12.54 40.04 1.20
CA HIS A 271 -12.02 40.29 -0.14
C HIS A 271 -10.49 40.22 -0.17
N ALA A 272 -9.93 39.56 -1.18
CA ALA A 272 -8.49 39.53 -1.45
C ALA A 272 -8.20 39.99 -2.88
N ARG A 273 -7.37 41.03 -3.02
CA ARG A 273 -6.97 41.57 -4.34
C ARG A 273 -5.85 40.72 -4.94
N ARG A 274 -6.01 40.38 -6.23
CA ARG A 274 -5.03 39.82 -7.16
C ARG A 274 -4.20 38.69 -6.58
N VAL A 275 -4.86 37.71 -5.99
CA VAL A 275 -4.18 36.55 -5.42
C VAL A 275 -3.64 35.70 -6.56
N GLY A 276 -2.35 35.35 -6.48
CA GLY A 276 -1.71 34.44 -7.42
C GLY A 276 -1.67 33.03 -6.84
N LEU A 277 -2.10 32.04 -7.63
CA LEU A 277 -1.95 30.61 -7.30
C LEU A 277 -1.31 29.89 -8.48
N ARG A 278 -0.30 29.06 -8.21
CA ARG A 278 0.43 28.31 -9.23
C ARG A 278 0.50 26.82 -8.94
N LEU A 279 0.70 26.01 -9.98
CA LEU A 279 0.92 24.58 -9.89
C LEU A 279 2.43 24.31 -9.94
N VAL A 280 3.03 23.71 -8.92
CA VAL A 280 4.47 23.41 -8.88
C VAL A 280 4.74 21.92 -8.68
N PRO A 281 5.90 21.42 -9.12
CA PRO A 281 6.32 20.05 -8.83
C PRO A 281 6.34 19.78 -7.33
N ALA A 282 5.84 18.60 -6.96
CA ALA A 282 6.14 17.95 -5.70
C ALA A 282 6.43 16.48 -6.00
N TRP A 283 6.84 15.74 -4.98
CA TRP A 283 7.39 14.42 -5.18
C TRP A 283 6.70 13.43 -4.24
N PRO A 284 6.18 12.31 -4.76
CA PRO A 284 5.63 11.24 -3.92
C PRO A 284 6.55 10.83 -2.77
N LEU A 285 7.88 10.84 -2.98
CA LEU A 285 8.86 10.45 -1.97
C LEU A 285 8.94 11.42 -0.77
N ASP A 286 8.54 12.70 -0.93
CA ASP A 286 8.57 13.71 0.15
C ASP A 286 7.57 13.34 1.27
N GLU A 287 6.55 12.52 0.98
CA GLU A 287 5.56 12.04 1.96
C GLU A 287 6.02 10.79 2.73
N GLY A 288 7.27 10.33 2.50
CA GLY A 288 7.80 9.07 3.02
C GLY A 288 7.52 7.89 2.09
N HIS A 289 8.08 6.73 2.41
CA HIS A 289 7.85 5.52 1.61
C HIS A 289 7.95 4.24 2.45
N PRO A 290 7.00 3.28 2.32
CA PRO A 290 7.01 2.05 3.13
C PRO A 290 8.27 1.21 2.99
N LEU A 291 8.93 1.23 1.82
CA LEU A 291 10.22 0.53 1.66
C LEU A 291 11.36 1.19 2.45
N LEU A 292 11.35 2.52 2.60
CA LEU A 292 12.33 3.22 3.43
C LEU A 292 12.07 2.94 4.91
N GLU A 293 10.81 2.95 5.33
CA GLU A 293 10.41 2.59 6.70
C GLU A 293 10.81 1.15 7.06
N ARG A 294 10.59 0.19 6.15
CA ARG A 294 11.00 -1.22 6.34
C ARG A 294 12.51 -1.43 6.31
N ALA A 295 13.24 -0.54 5.63
CA ALA A 295 14.69 -0.53 5.62
C ALA A 295 15.27 0.13 6.88
N ALA A 296 14.52 1.01 7.55
CA ALA A 296 14.94 1.65 8.79
C ALA A 296 15.24 0.60 9.86
N GLY A 297 16.47 0.62 10.38
CA GLY A 297 16.95 -0.34 11.39
C GLY A 297 17.59 -1.61 10.85
N ARG A 298 17.65 -1.81 9.52
CA ARG A 298 18.50 -2.86 8.93
C ARG A 298 19.98 -2.40 8.93
N PRO A 299 20.94 -3.32 9.10
CA PRO A 299 22.35 -2.97 8.95
C PRO A 299 22.61 -2.40 7.56
N ALA A 300 23.41 -1.33 7.48
CA ALA A 300 23.82 -0.78 6.21
C ALA A 300 24.54 -1.86 5.37
N PRO A 301 24.31 -1.92 4.05
CA PRO A 301 25.02 -2.85 3.19
C PRO A 301 26.53 -2.59 3.27
N ALA A 302 27.32 -3.67 3.19
CA ALA A 302 28.78 -3.61 3.38
C ALA A 302 29.50 -2.75 2.34
N GLN A 303 28.91 -2.57 1.15
CA GLN A 303 29.48 -1.79 0.06
C GLN A 303 28.40 -1.07 -0.75
N LEU A 304 28.59 0.22 -0.98
CA LEU A 304 27.74 1.08 -1.81
C LEU A 304 28.61 1.89 -2.77
N ALA A 305 28.14 2.05 -4.00
CA ALA A 305 28.75 2.94 -4.98
C ALA A 305 28.56 4.41 -4.56
N ARG A 306 29.51 5.26 -4.94
CA ARG A 306 29.49 6.69 -4.64
C ARG A 306 29.95 7.54 -5.83
N ALA A 307 29.43 8.76 -5.90
CA ALA A 307 29.94 9.83 -6.75
C ALA A 307 30.29 11.03 -5.86
N GLY A 308 31.58 11.17 -5.51
CA GLY A 308 31.99 12.05 -4.41
C GLY A 308 31.36 11.59 -3.08
N GLU A 309 30.67 12.49 -2.40
CA GLU A 309 29.94 12.21 -1.15
C GLU A 309 28.55 11.59 -1.38
N PHE A 310 28.04 11.60 -2.61
CA PHE A 310 26.72 11.07 -2.94
C PHE A 310 26.73 9.54 -2.95
N VAL A 311 25.74 8.90 -2.30
CA VAL A 311 25.66 7.45 -2.13
C VAL A 311 24.47 6.88 -2.89
N PHE A 312 24.66 5.76 -3.59
CA PHE A 312 23.62 5.10 -4.38
C PHE A 312 22.89 3.98 -3.62
N ASP A 313 22.16 4.36 -2.58
CA ASP A 313 21.35 3.49 -1.72
C ASP A 313 19.87 3.40 -2.15
N LEU A 314 19.04 2.73 -1.35
CA LEU A 314 17.60 2.58 -1.62
C LEU A 314 16.87 3.92 -1.75
N ARG A 315 17.24 4.94 -0.98
CA ARG A 315 16.61 6.26 -1.06
C ARG A 315 16.91 6.90 -2.41
N SER A 316 18.16 6.83 -2.86
CA SER A 316 18.53 7.35 -4.19
C SER A 316 17.84 6.58 -5.34
N MET A 317 17.66 5.27 -5.21
CA MET A 317 16.95 4.46 -6.22
C MET A 317 15.47 4.84 -6.28
N LEU A 318 14.82 5.02 -5.14
CA LEU A 318 13.43 5.49 -5.08
C LEU A 318 13.30 6.95 -5.55
N ALA A 319 14.28 7.80 -5.27
CA ALA A 319 14.29 9.16 -5.78
C ALA A 319 14.38 9.19 -7.32
N CYS A 320 15.14 8.28 -7.91
CA CYS A 320 15.20 8.09 -9.35
C CYS A 320 13.84 7.66 -9.95
N ALA A 321 12.98 7.00 -9.16
CA ALA A 321 11.65 6.61 -9.57
C ALA A 321 10.60 7.71 -9.35
N CYS A 322 10.52 8.31 -8.16
CA CYS A 322 9.43 9.24 -7.79
C CYS A 322 9.84 10.39 -6.84
N GLY A 323 11.14 10.67 -6.70
CA GLY A 323 11.66 11.78 -5.88
C GLY A 323 12.24 12.93 -6.70
N ARG A 324 12.89 13.87 -6.01
CA ARG A 324 13.70 14.91 -6.63
C ARG A 324 14.86 14.29 -7.42
N PRO A 325 15.09 14.65 -8.70
CA PRO A 325 16.26 14.21 -9.45
C PRO A 325 17.60 14.44 -8.75
N THR A 326 17.73 15.53 -7.98
CA THR A 326 18.93 15.79 -7.17
C THR A 326 19.12 14.79 -6.03
N GLU A 327 18.05 14.19 -5.51
CA GLU A 327 18.12 13.10 -4.52
C GLU A 327 18.44 11.74 -5.16
N ALA A 328 18.46 11.65 -6.50
CA ALA A 328 18.83 10.44 -7.25
C ALA A 328 20.29 10.44 -7.71
N PHE A 329 20.79 11.61 -8.15
CA PHE A 329 22.11 11.74 -8.80
C PHE A 329 22.93 12.96 -8.35
N GLY A 330 22.43 13.76 -7.41
CA GLY A 330 23.12 14.95 -6.90
C GLY A 330 22.92 16.22 -7.74
N PRO A 331 23.70 17.28 -7.45
CA PRO A 331 23.44 18.64 -7.95
C PRO A 331 23.42 18.83 -9.47
N ILE A 332 24.04 17.92 -10.24
CA ILE A 332 24.05 18.00 -11.71
C ILE A 332 22.63 17.90 -12.31
N TYR A 333 21.65 17.40 -11.54
CA TYR A 333 20.25 17.26 -11.95
C TYR A 333 19.33 18.41 -11.47
N ALA A 334 19.87 19.49 -10.88
CA ALA A 334 19.08 20.56 -10.25
C ALA A 334 18.04 21.21 -11.17
N ARG A 335 18.25 21.28 -12.49
CA ARG A 335 17.26 21.84 -13.43
C ARG A 335 15.93 21.07 -13.43
N PHE A 336 15.98 19.77 -13.13
CA PHE A 336 14.83 18.87 -13.14
C PHE A 336 14.09 18.79 -11.79
N ASP A 337 14.54 19.50 -10.76
CA ASP A 337 13.76 19.69 -9.53
C ASP A 337 12.62 20.71 -9.73
N GLY A 338 12.66 21.45 -10.84
CA GLY A 338 11.64 22.38 -11.28
C GLY A 338 10.62 21.75 -12.25
N HIS A 339 10.11 22.57 -13.18
CA HIS A 339 9.04 22.17 -14.10
C HIS A 339 9.51 21.25 -15.25
N GLU A 340 10.82 21.13 -15.46
CA GLU A 340 11.41 20.25 -16.47
C GLU A 340 11.32 18.79 -16.03
N SER A 341 10.98 17.89 -16.95
CA SER A 341 10.91 16.45 -16.69
C SER A 341 12.16 15.71 -17.17
N VAL A 342 12.38 14.53 -16.59
CA VAL A 342 13.50 13.65 -16.92
C VAL A 342 13.03 12.20 -16.85
N PRO A 343 13.55 11.28 -17.70
CA PRO A 343 13.25 9.86 -17.58
C PRO A 343 13.50 9.32 -16.18
N ARG A 344 12.58 8.48 -15.71
CA ARG A 344 12.58 7.90 -14.36
C ARG A 344 12.80 6.39 -14.43
N LEU A 345 13.16 5.81 -13.30
CA LEU A 345 13.00 4.37 -13.10
C LEU A 345 11.54 4.02 -12.79
N PRO A 346 11.15 2.74 -12.95
CA PRO A 346 9.90 2.26 -12.40
C PRO A 346 9.78 2.43 -10.90
N ASN A 347 8.57 2.74 -10.46
CA ASN A 347 8.14 2.97 -9.09
C ASN A 347 7.53 1.68 -8.50
N PRO A 348 7.56 1.46 -7.17
CA PRO A 348 6.86 0.34 -6.56
C PRO A 348 5.36 0.30 -6.95
N PRO A 349 4.79 -0.89 -7.19
CA PRO A 349 5.35 -2.22 -6.90
C PRO A 349 6.26 -2.81 -8.01
N TYR A 350 6.62 -2.05 -9.04
CA TYR A 350 7.48 -2.48 -10.16
C TYR A 350 8.94 -2.02 -10.10
N HIS A 351 9.36 -1.47 -8.97
CA HIS A 351 10.74 -1.06 -8.75
C HIS A 351 11.60 -2.25 -8.33
N PHE A 352 12.64 -2.57 -9.10
CA PHE A 352 13.47 -3.76 -8.92
C PHE A 352 14.95 -3.42 -8.76
N MET A 353 15.25 -2.29 -8.11
CA MET A 353 16.60 -1.89 -7.72
C MET A 353 16.63 -1.54 -6.23
N SER A 354 17.48 -2.20 -5.43
CA SER A 354 17.62 -1.86 -4.01
C SER A 354 18.81 -0.94 -3.75
N ARG A 355 19.90 -1.07 -4.52
CA ARG A 355 21.15 -0.32 -4.35
C ARG A 355 22.11 -0.57 -5.51
N VAL A 356 23.07 0.34 -5.68
CA VAL A 356 24.24 0.15 -6.56
C VAL A 356 25.45 -0.12 -5.68
N THR A 357 26.14 -1.24 -5.90
CA THR A 357 27.30 -1.65 -5.11
C THR A 357 28.62 -1.21 -5.73
N ARG A 358 28.63 -1.06 -7.06
CA ARG A 358 29.79 -0.57 -7.82
C ARG A 358 29.32 0.09 -9.12
N VAL A 359 30.01 1.15 -9.54
CA VAL A 359 29.87 1.77 -10.86
C VAL A 359 31.25 2.13 -11.39
N ASP A 360 31.50 1.84 -12.66
CA ASP A 360 32.76 2.13 -13.34
C ASP A 360 32.54 3.25 -14.37
N GLY A 361 33.16 4.42 -14.13
CA GLY A 361 33.01 5.64 -14.93
C GLY A 361 32.70 6.85 -14.03
N ALA A 362 32.97 8.06 -14.50
CA ALA A 362 32.57 9.26 -13.77
C ALA A 362 31.09 9.58 -14.04
N ILE A 363 30.42 10.14 -13.03
CA ILE A 363 29.04 10.63 -13.20
C ILE A 363 29.02 11.76 -14.25
N GLY A 364 28.04 11.73 -15.15
CA GLY A 364 27.91 12.68 -16.27
C GLY A 364 28.89 12.43 -17.43
N GLU A 365 29.69 11.36 -17.39
CA GLU A 365 30.60 11.01 -18.48
C GLU A 365 29.92 10.12 -19.54
N LEU A 366 29.58 10.72 -20.68
CA LEU A 366 29.00 10.01 -21.83
C LEU A 366 30.07 9.22 -22.59
N ARG A 367 30.21 7.93 -22.29
CA ARG A 367 31.13 7.03 -23.00
C ARG A 367 30.58 5.61 -23.12
N ALA A 368 31.06 4.86 -24.11
CA ALA A 368 30.85 3.41 -24.17
C ALA A 368 31.74 2.67 -23.15
N GLY A 369 31.26 1.54 -22.62
CA GLY A 369 32.01 0.65 -21.73
C GLY A 369 31.89 0.95 -20.23
N ALA A 370 31.08 1.91 -19.83
CA ALA A 370 30.68 2.11 -18.44
C ALA A 370 29.87 0.90 -17.92
N GLN A 371 29.98 0.62 -16.63
CA GLN A 371 29.37 -0.56 -16.00
C GLN A 371 28.77 -0.22 -14.64
N ALA A 372 27.69 -0.90 -14.28
CA ALA A 372 27.09 -0.83 -12.95
C ALA A 372 26.76 -2.23 -12.43
N TRP A 373 26.98 -2.42 -11.12
CA TRP A 373 26.57 -3.59 -10.36
C TRP A 373 25.48 -3.19 -9.39
N VAL A 374 24.32 -3.80 -9.55
CA VAL A 374 23.08 -3.44 -8.86
C VAL A 374 22.59 -4.66 -8.11
N GLU A 375 22.08 -4.46 -6.90
CA GLU A 375 21.46 -5.53 -6.12
C GLU A 375 19.96 -5.25 -5.93
N LEU A 376 19.17 -6.32 -6.01
CA LEU A 376 17.77 -6.38 -5.63
C LEU A 376 17.59 -7.39 -4.49
N ASP A 377 17.02 -6.95 -3.38
CA ASP A 377 16.58 -7.83 -2.31
C ASP A 377 15.25 -8.51 -2.70
N VAL A 378 15.30 -9.80 -3.02
CA VAL A 378 14.14 -10.61 -3.39
C VAL A 378 13.42 -11.06 -2.12
N ALA A 379 12.32 -10.37 -1.79
CA ALA A 379 11.50 -10.75 -0.65
C ALA A 379 10.74 -12.06 -0.93
N PRO A 380 10.77 -13.08 -0.03
CA PRO A 380 9.99 -14.32 -0.21
C PRO A 380 8.47 -14.10 -0.30
N SER A 381 8.01 -12.96 0.20
CA SER A 381 6.62 -12.51 0.18
C SER A 381 6.31 -11.53 -0.96
N ALA A 382 7.21 -11.37 -1.95
CA ALA A 382 6.97 -10.47 -3.06
C ALA A 382 5.70 -10.89 -3.83
N TRP A 383 4.88 -9.90 -4.18
CA TRP A 383 3.54 -10.08 -4.73
C TRP A 383 3.52 -10.97 -5.98
N TYR A 384 4.53 -10.82 -6.86
CA TYR A 384 4.60 -11.55 -8.12
C TYR A 384 4.78 -13.07 -7.94
N PHE A 385 5.28 -13.55 -6.79
CA PHE A 385 5.31 -15.00 -6.53
C PHE A 385 3.94 -15.59 -6.26
N ALA A 386 3.02 -14.79 -5.69
CA ALA A 386 1.65 -15.19 -5.42
C ALA A 386 0.75 -14.99 -6.64
N GLU A 387 1.03 -13.97 -7.45
CA GLU A 387 0.22 -13.64 -8.62
C GLU A 387 0.58 -14.45 -9.88
N ASN A 388 1.78 -15.03 -9.94
CA ASN A 388 2.23 -15.81 -11.09
C ASN A 388 1.58 -17.22 -11.14
N SER A 389 1.62 -17.87 -12.31
CA SER A 389 1.11 -19.24 -12.53
C SER A 389 1.81 -20.30 -11.67
N SER A 390 3.07 -20.03 -11.31
CA SER A 390 3.90 -20.87 -10.46
C SER A 390 4.73 -19.99 -9.53
N ARG A 391 5.18 -20.55 -8.41
CA ARG A 391 5.88 -19.80 -7.35
C ARG A 391 7.35 -19.55 -7.70
N THR A 392 7.56 -18.87 -8.80
CA THR A 392 8.84 -18.49 -9.40
C THR A 392 8.70 -17.07 -9.93
N MET A 393 9.81 -16.33 -10.01
CA MET A 393 9.79 -14.96 -10.55
C MET A 393 9.37 -15.02 -12.03
N PRO A 394 8.26 -14.39 -12.44
CA PRO A 394 7.83 -14.38 -13.84
C PRO A 394 8.86 -13.64 -14.70
N LEU A 395 8.92 -13.97 -16.00
CA LEU A 395 9.91 -13.38 -16.89
C LEU A 395 9.79 -11.86 -16.94
N CYS A 396 8.58 -11.29 -16.96
CA CYS A 396 8.43 -9.84 -16.96
C CYS A 396 9.13 -9.14 -15.78
N VAL A 397 9.07 -9.73 -14.58
CA VAL A 397 9.75 -9.17 -13.40
C VAL A 397 11.26 -9.34 -13.51
N LEU A 398 11.74 -10.52 -13.93
CA LEU A 398 13.18 -10.77 -14.09
C LEU A 398 13.78 -9.87 -15.19
N LEU A 399 13.06 -9.71 -16.30
CA LEU A 399 13.43 -8.84 -17.41
C LEU A 399 13.53 -7.39 -16.94
N GLU A 400 12.58 -6.90 -16.14
CA GLU A 400 12.65 -5.54 -15.58
C GLU A 400 13.78 -5.35 -14.57
N ALA A 401 14.01 -6.34 -13.71
CA ALA A 401 15.17 -6.33 -12.81
C ALA A 401 16.52 -6.31 -13.58
N ALA A 402 16.53 -6.79 -14.83
CA ALA A 402 17.67 -6.70 -15.73
C ALA A 402 17.73 -5.36 -16.51
N LEU A 403 16.58 -4.81 -16.90
CA LEU A 403 16.46 -3.61 -17.74
C LEU A 403 16.62 -2.30 -16.96
N GLN A 404 16.12 -2.20 -15.73
CA GLN A 404 16.19 -0.97 -14.91
C GLN A 404 17.62 -0.48 -14.67
N PRO A 405 18.62 -1.36 -14.38
CA PRO A 405 20.03 -0.97 -14.34
C PRO A 405 20.55 -0.28 -15.61
N CYS A 406 20.00 -0.60 -16.79
CA CYS A 406 20.37 0.06 -18.05
C CYS A 406 19.92 1.53 -18.06
N GLY A 407 18.66 1.78 -17.67
CA GLY A 407 18.12 3.14 -17.57
C GLY A 407 18.80 3.97 -16.48
N TRP A 408 19.11 3.34 -15.35
CA TRP A 408 19.89 3.98 -14.29
C TRP A 408 21.30 4.34 -14.77
N LEU A 409 22.02 3.42 -15.40
CA LEU A 409 23.38 3.67 -15.91
C LEU A 409 23.38 4.72 -17.01
N ALA A 410 22.39 4.74 -17.90
CA ALA A 410 22.24 5.79 -18.91
C ALA A 410 22.04 7.18 -18.29
N SER A 411 21.26 7.26 -17.22
CA SER A 411 21.08 8.50 -16.46
C SER A 411 22.37 8.88 -15.73
N TYR A 412 23.04 7.93 -15.07
CA TYR A 412 24.33 8.16 -14.42
C TYR A 412 25.39 8.74 -15.38
N MET A 413 25.44 8.26 -16.63
CA MET A 413 26.33 8.79 -17.67
C MET A 413 25.93 10.18 -18.20
N GLY A 414 24.75 10.70 -17.84
CA GLY A 414 24.29 12.03 -18.23
C GLY A 414 23.57 12.09 -19.58
N CYS A 415 22.99 11.00 -20.08
CA CYS A 415 22.26 11.02 -21.37
C CYS A 415 21.18 12.10 -21.40
N ALA A 416 20.35 12.18 -20.35
CA ALA A 416 19.29 13.18 -20.23
C ALA A 416 19.78 14.60 -19.96
N LEU A 417 21.05 14.80 -19.59
CA LEU A 417 21.66 16.13 -19.39
C LEU A 417 22.18 16.73 -20.70
N SER A 418 22.31 15.92 -21.75
CA SER A 418 22.98 16.32 -22.98
C SER A 418 22.10 17.01 -24.02
N VAL A 419 20.80 17.17 -23.73
CA VAL A 419 19.82 17.84 -24.56
C VAL A 419 18.94 18.72 -23.66
N ASP A 420 18.47 19.87 -24.15
CA ASP A 420 17.66 20.83 -23.39
C ASP A 420 16.14 20.58 -23.50
N GLU A 421 15.70 19.66 -24.35
CA GLU A 421 14.30 19.26 -24.46
C GLU A 421 13.98 18.02 -23.59
N PRO A 422 12.74 17.87 -23.09
CA PRO A 422 12.33 16.67 -22.37
C PRO A 422 12.45 15.41 -23.24
N LEU A 423 13.18 14.42 -22.74
CA LEU A 423 13.36 13.13 -23.39
C LEU A 423 12.54 12.04 -22.69
N MET A 424 12.12 11.04 -23.47
CA MET A 424 11.48 9.82 -23.01
C MET A 424 12.43 8.65 -23.24
N PHE A 425 12.48 7.69 -22.31
CA PHE A 425 13.36 6.53 -22.39
C PHE A 425 12.57 5.27 -22.75
N ARG A 426 12.99 4.56 -23.80
CA ARG A 426 12.29 3.35 -24.28
C ARG A 426 13.28 2.25 -24.64
N ASN A 427 12.92 1.02 -24.29
CA ASN A 427 13.56 -0.17 -24.84
C ASN A 427 13.12 -0.36 -26.30
N LEU A 428 14.04 -0.80 -27.16
CA LEU A 428 13.79 -0.98 -28.59
C LEU A 428 13.86 -2.44 -29.00
N ASP A 429 14.96 -3.10 -28.70
CA ASP A 429 15.23 -4.45 -29.16
C ASP A 429 16.04 -5.20 -28.09
N GLY A 430 15.94 -6.51 -28.06
CA GLY A 430 16.83 -7.31 -27.24
C GLY A 430 16.71 -8.81 -27.47
N THR A 431 17.72 -9.52 -27.03
CA THR A 431 17.78 -10.97 -26.99
C THR A 431 18.24 -11.39 -25.61
N GLY A 432 17.46 -12.23 -24.94
CA GLY A 432 17.76 -12.68 -23.59
C GLY A 432 17.51 -14.17 -23.39
N THR A 433 18.27 -14.76 -22.47
CA THR A 433 18.18 -16.17 -22.10
C THR A 433 18.08 -16.29 -20.59
N GLN A 434 17.01 -16.94 -20.12
CA GLN A 434 16.90 -17.35 -18.72
C GLN A 434 17.56 -18.71 -18.54
N HIS A 435 18.58 -18.77 -17.69
CA HIS A 435 19.38 -19.98 -17.44
C HIS A 435 18.83 -20.80 -16.28
N ALA A 436 18.21 -20.15 -15.30
CA ALA A 436 17.66 -20.79 -14.12
C ALA A 436 16.44 -20.02 -13.56
N GLU A 437 15.61 -20.71 -12.78
CA GLU A 437 14.49 -20.12 -12.05
C GLU A 437 14.99 -19.25 -10.88
N VAL A 438 14.24 -18.21 -10.55
CA VAL A 438 14.48 -17.38 -9.35
C VAL A 438 13.31 -17.59 -8.40
N GLY A 439 13.56 -18.32 -7.32
CA GLY A 439 12.56 -18.66 -6.31
C GLY A 439 12.42 -17.62 -5.18
N PRO A 440 11.42 -17.78 -4.29
CA PRO A 440 11.23 -16.92 -3.12
C PRO A 440 12.40 -16.86 -2.14
N ASP A 441 13.25 -17.89 -2.16
CA ASP A 441 14.43 -18.06 -1.31
C ASP A 441 15.73 -17.55 -1.97
N ALA A 442 15.65 -16.92 -3.15
CA ALA A 442 16.82 -16.41 -3.87
C ALA A 442 17.66 -15.41 -3.06
N GLY A 443 17.07 -14.69 -2.11
CA GLY A 443 17.77 -13.71 -1.28
C GLY A 443 18.11 -12.45 -2.07
N VAL A 444 19.26 -12.41 -2.74
CA VAL A 444 19.75 -11.24 -3.48
C VAL A 444 19.99 -11.59 -4.94
N LEU A 445 19.32 -10.86 -5.83
CA LEU A 445 19.60 -10.88 -7.27
C LEU A 445 20.61 -9.77 -7.59
N ARG A 446 21.75 -10.16 -8.17
CA ARG A 446 22.80 -9.21 -8.59
C ARG A 446 22.76 -9.04 -10.10
N THR A 447 22.67 -7.81 -10.57
CA THR A 447 22.69 -7.47 -11.99
C THR A 447 23.94 -6.66 -12.33
N ARG A 448 24.70 -7.10 -13.33
CA ARG A 448 25.75 -6.33 -13.98
C ARG A 448 25.20 -5.80 -15.30
N ALA A 449 25.18 -4.48 -15.48
CA ALA A 449 24.86 -3.85 -16.76
C ALA A 449 26.08 -3.12 -17.31
N ARG A 450 26.38 -3.34 -18.59
CA ARG A 450 27.46 -2.68 -19.32
C ARG A 450 26.91 -2.02 -20.55
N ASN A 451 27.16 -0.74 -20.78
CA ASN A 451 26.84 -0.16 -22.08
C ASN A 451 27.93 -0.53 -23.10
N THR A 452 27.52 -1.05 -24.25
CA THR A 452 28.40 -1.56 -25.31
C THR A 452 28.58 -0.56 -26.44
N THR A 453 27.52 0.18 -26.75
CA THR A 453 27.49 1.18 -27.82
C THR A 453 26.78 2.43 -27.35
N LEU A 454 27.18 3.58 -27.90
CA LEU A 454 26.57 4.87 -27.66
C LEU A 454 26.55 5.63 -28.99
N SER A 455 25.36 5.95 -29.49
CA SER A 455 25.15 6.72 -30.71
C SER A 455 24.27 7.92 -30.40
N ARG A 456 24.57 9.07 -31.01
CA ARG A 456 23.88 10.33 -30.74
C ARG A 456 23.63 11.10 -32.03
N THR A 457 22.41 11.61 -32.17
CA THR A 457 22.03 12.63 -33.16
C THR A 457 21.72 13.95 -32.42
N ALA A 458 21.19 14.96 -33.11
CA ALA A 458 20.87 16.25 -32.47
C ALA A 458 19.79 16.13 -31.38
N SER A 459 18.84 15.20 -31.52
CA SER A 459 17.67 15.06 -30.63
C SER A 459 17.51 13.68 -30.01
N MET A 460 18.27 12.67 -30.45
CA MET A 460 18.10 11.28 -29.99
C MET A 460 19.43 10.67 -29.56
N ILE A 461 19.36 9.76 -28.58
CA ILE A 461 20.50 8.99 -28.08
C ILE A 461 20.11 7.54 -28.07
N ILE A 462 20.93 6.66 -28.66
CA ILE A 462 20.75 5.21 -28.65
C ILE A 462 21.90 4.58 -27.87
N VAL A 463 21.57 3.68 -26.95
CA VAL A 463 22.54 3.02 -26.07
C VAL A 463 22.30 1.52 -26.11
N GLY A 464 23.32 0.76 -26.50
CA GLY A 464 23.32 -0.70 -26.41
C GLY A 464 23.88 -1.18 -25.08
N PHE A 465 23.37 -2.30 -24.57
CA PHE A 465 23.75 -2.89 -23.29
C PHE A 465 23.95 -4.40 -23.40
N GLU A 466 24.89 -4.89 -22.60
CA GLU A 466 25.05 -6.29 -22.21
C GLU A 466 24.72 -6.39 -20.72
N VAL A 467 23.90 -7.37 -20.33
CA VAL A 467 23.44 -7.54 -18.95
C VAL A 467 23.54 -8.99 -18.52
N GLU A 468 23.97 -9.21 -17.28
CA GLU A 468 23.98 -10.52 -16.63
C GLU A 468 23.40 -10.43 -15.21
N CYS A 469 22.58 -11.41 -14.85
CA CYS A 469 21.97 -11.51 -13.53
C CYS A 469 22.38 -12.81 -12.84
N HIS A 470 22.69 -12.73 -11.54
CA HIS A 470 23.17 -13.84 -10.72
C HIS A 470 22.45 -13.91 -9.37
N VAL A 471 22.25 -15.13 -8.88
CA VAL A 471 21.86 -15.42 -7.49
C VAL A 471 22.98 -16.25 -6.86
N GLY A 472 23.71 -15.66 -5.91
CA GLY A 472 25.01 -16.21 -5.50
C GLY A 472 25.95 -16.27 -6.72
N GLU A 473 26.50 -17.46 -6.99
CA GLU A 473 27.34 -17.73 -8.18
C GLU A 473 26.53 -18.25 -9.39
N LEU A 474 25.25 -18.56 -9.20
CA LEU A 474 24.40 -19.10 -10.26
C LEU A 474 23.97 -17.98 -11.20
N ARG A 475 24.38 -18.06 -12.47
CA ARG A 475 23.86 -17.19 -13.53
C ARG A 475 22.41 -17.56 -13.82
N VAL A 476 21.48 -16.61 -13.62
CA VAL A 476 20.05 -16.83 -13.81
C VAL A 476 19.52 -16.20 -15.09
N TYR A 477 20.12 -15.10 -15.56
CA TYR A 477 19.69 -14.41 -16.78
C TYR A 477 20.88 -13.74 -17.49
N SER A 478 20.84 -13.66 -18.81
CA SER A 478 21.76 -12.85 -19.61
C SER A 478 21.01 -12.25 -20.80
N MET A 479 21.34 -11.01 -21.18
CA MET A 479 20.75 -10.38 -22.36
C MET A 479 21.67 -9.36 -23.03
N GLU A 480 21.40 -9.12 -24.30
CA GLU A 480 21.82 -7.93 -25.03
C GLU A 480 20.58 -7.11 -25.38
N THR A 481 20.64 -5.79 -25.24
CA THR A 481 19.46 -4.95 -25.48
C THR A 481 19.83 -3.52 -25.88
N VAL A 482 18.91 -2.83 -26.53
CA VAL A 482 19.08 -1.46 -27.01
C VAL A 482 17.98 -0.57 -26.45
N PHE A 483 18.36 0.59 -25.94
CA PHE A 483 17.45 1.63 -25.51
C PHE A 483 17.68 2.93 -26.27
N GLY A 484 16.67 3.79 -26.27
CA GLY A 484 16.79 5.14 -26.79
C GLY A 484 16.17 6.20 -25.90
N PHE A 485 16.77 7.39 -25.94
CA PHE A 485 16.17 8.64 -25.50
C PHE A 485 15.62 9.37 -26.71
N PHE A 486 14.34 9.73 -26.65
CA PHE A 486 13.59 10.31 -27.76
C PHE A 486 12.81 11.55 -27.30
N PRO A 487 12.70 12.60 -28.11
CA PRO A 487 11.79 13.69 -27.82
C PRO A 487 10.34 13.20 -27.91
N ALA A 488 9.41 13.87 -27.21
CA ALA A 488 7.99 13.49 -27.21
C ALA A 488 7.39 13.43 -28.63
N ALA A 489 7.81 14.34 -29.52
CA ALA A 489 7.36 14.37 -30.92
C ALA A 489 7.68 13.09 -31.71
N ALA A 490 8.70 12.32 -31.29
CA ALA A 490 9.03 11.04 -31.92
C ALA A 490 7.94 9.96 -31.72
N PHE A 491 6.93 10.22 -30.88
CA PHE A 491 5.85 9.28 -30.57
C PHE A 491 4.48 9.67 -31.15
N GLU A 492 4.33 10.87 -31.74
CA GLU A 492 3.04 11.36 -32.25
C GLU A 492 2.55 10.56 -33.46
N ASP A 493 3.46 10.15 -34.36
CA ASP A 493 3.16 9.43 -35.60
C ASP A 493 4.00 8.14 -35.81
N GLN A 494 4.24 7.36 -34.75
CA GLN A 494 5.00 6.11 -34.92
C GLN A 494 4.22 5.08 -35.76
N PRO A 495 4.75 4.62 -36.91
CA PRO A 495 4.03 3.72 -37.83
C PRO A 495 3.87 2.29 -37.30
N GLY A 496 4.57 1.93 -36.22
CA GLY A 496 4.60 0.55 -35.74
C GLY A 496 5.73 -0.27 -36.36
N LEU A 497 5.68 -1.59 -36.14
CA LEU A 497 6.46 -2.56 -36.89
C LEU A 497 5.85 -2.77 -38.29
N PRO A 498 6.67 -2.93 -39.35
CA PRO A 498 6.18 -3.31 -40.67
C PRO A 498 5.29 -4.55 -40.59
N THR A 499 4.15 -4.54 -41.27
CA THR A 499 3.14 -5.60 -41.16
C THR A 499 2.94 -6.30 -42.49
N THR A 500 3.13 -7.61 -42.54
CA THR A 500 2.88 -8.41 -43.76
C THR A 500 1.39 -8.69 -43.96
N ALA A 501 0.99 -9.06 -45.19
CA ALA A 501 -0.39 -9.44 -45.48
C ALA A 501 -0.86 -10.65 -44.63
N ALA A 502 0.04 -11.61 -44.37
CA ALA A 502 -0.27 -12.77 -43.52
C ALA A 502 -0.52 -12.36 -42.06
N GLN A 503 0.30 -11.47 -41.50
CA GLN A 503 0.13 -10.96 -40.13
C GLN A 503 -1.16 -10.15 -39.98
N ARG A 504 -1.49 -9.31 -40.98
CA ARG A 504 -2.76 -8.59 -41.02
C ARG A 504 -3.94 -9.56 -41.11
N GLY A 505 -3.88 -10.56 -41.98
CA GLY A 505 -4.90 -11.60 -42.09
C GLY A 505 -5.06 -12.42 -40.81
N ALA A 506 -4.00 -12.63 -40.03
CA ALA A 506 -4.07 -13.27 -38.72
C ALA A 506 -4.78 -12.39 -37.68
N LEU A 507 -4.49 -11.08 -37.66
CA LEU A 507 -5.19 -10.11 -36.81
C LEU A 507 -6.68 -10.01 -37.13
N GLU A 508 -7.05 -10.04 -38.41
CA GLU A 508 -8.43 -9.86 -38.91
C GLU A 508 -9.20 -11.17 -39.02
N ARG A 509 -8.59 -12.31 -38.67
CA ARG A 509 -9.18 -13.64 -38.84
C ARG A 509 -10.52 -13.76 -38.10
N PRO A 510 -11.59 -14.34 -38.69
CA PRO A 510 -12.83 -14.58 -37.97
C PRO A 510 -12.59 -15.47 -36.73
N GLY A 511 -13.16 -15.06 -35.60
CA GLY A 511 -13.04 -15.76 -34.33
C GLY A 511 -14.28 -16.59 -33.99
N ALA A 512 -14.13 -17.55 -33.07
CA ALA A 512 -15.26 -18.15 -32.37
C ALA A 512 -15.78 -17.22 -31.25
N ALA A 513 -16.80 -17.64 -30.50
CA ALA A 513 -17.26 -16.90 -29.33
C ALA A 513 -16.10 -16.68 -28.33
N PRO A 514 -15.86 -15.44 -27.84
CA PRO A 514 -14.74 -15.18 -26.96
C PRO A 514 -14.77 -16.01 -25.68
N VAL A 515 -13.63 -16.58 -25.31
CA VAL A 515 -13.45 -17.36 -24.08
C VAL A 515 -12.74 -16.50 -23.04
N PRO A 516 -13.29 -16.32 -21.82
CA PRO A 516 -12.62 -15.58 -20.75
C PRO A 516 -11.24 -16.17 -20.42
N PHE A 517 -10.23 -15.31 -20.24
CA PHE A 517 -8.87 -15.69 -19.89
C PHE A 517 -8.71 -15.95 -18.37
N ALA A 518 -9.69 -16.62 -17.76
CA ALA A 518 -9.67 -16.95 -16.34
C ALA A 518 -9.26 -18.41 -16.12
N ASN A 519 -8.84 -18.73 -14.89
CA ASN A 519 -8.58 -20.12 -14.48
C ASN A 519 -9.90 -20.87 -14.26
N PRO A 520 -10.15 -22.00 -14.96
CA PRO A 520 -11.29 -22.86 -14.65
C PRO A 520 -11.21 -23.42 -13.21
N ALA A 521 -12.37 -23.70 -12.61
CA ALA A 521 -12.42 -24.36 -11.31
C ALA A 521 -11.71 -25.72 -11.36
N GLY A 522 -10.76 -25.94 -10.45
CA GLY A 522 -9.98 -27.19 -10.39
C GLY A 522 -8.88 -27.33 -11.45
N ALA A 523 -8.53 -26.27 -12.19
CA ALA A 523 -7.47 -26.32 -13.18
C ALA A 523 -6.11 -26.71 -12.56
N ARG A 524 -5.50 -27.77 -13.11
CA ARG A 524 -4.18 -28.28 -12.68
C ARG A 524 -3.04 -27.32 -13.08
N LEU A 525 -3.16 -26.71 -14.27
CA LEU A 525 -2.33 -25.61 -14.73
C LEU A 525 -3.11 -24.30 -14.67
N ARG A 526 -2.54 -23.33 -13.97
CA ARG A 526 -3.11 -21.99 -13.81
C ARG A 526 -2.33 -20.99 -14.66
N VAL A 527 -3.02 -19.99 -15.19
CA VAL A 527 -2.43 -18.74 -15.66
C VAL A 527 -2.38 -17.73 -14.52
N ALA A 528 -1.71 -16.60 -14.74
CA ALA A 528 -1.56 -15.52 -13.76
C ALA A 528 -2.90 -15.03 -13.15
N ALA A 529 -2.83 -14.66 -11.86
CA ALA A 529 -3.89 -14.01 -11.11
C ALA A 529 -4.07 -12.54 -11.55
N PRO A 530 -5.16 -11.86 -11.13
CA PRO A 530 -5.59 -10.60 -11.74
C PRO A 530 -4.53 -9.50 -11.85
N MET A 531 -3.59 -9.37 -10.90
CA MET A 531 -2.58 -8.31 -10.98
C MET A 531 -1.55 -8.54 -12.10
N LEU A 532 -1.20 -9.81 -12.39
CA LEU A 532 -0.28 -10.18 -13.48
C LEU A 532 -0.99 -10.63 -14.77
N ARG A 533 -2.32 -10.68 -14.79
CA ARG A 533 -3.06 -11.17 -15.94
C ARG A 533 -3.11 -10.12 -17.06
N MET A 534 -2.39 -10.38 -18.15
CA MET A 534 -2.24 -9.43 -19.26
C MET A 534 -3.19 -9.69 -20.43
N LEU A 535 -4.16 -10.59 -20.27
CA LEU A 535 -5.18 -10.93 -21.26
C LEU A 535 -6.56 -11.06 -20.60
N ASP A 536 -7.62 -10.58 -21.26
CA ASP A 536 -9.00 -10.66 -20.76
C ASP A 536 -9.75 -11.84 -21.37
N ARG A 537 -9.53 -12.08 -22.67
CA ARG A 537 -10.25 -13.12 -23.44
C ARG A 537 -9.44 -13.63 -24.63
N VAL A 538 -9.65 -14.89 -24.99
CA VAL A 538 -9.22 -15.48 -26.26
C VAL A 538 -10.33 -15.31 -27.29
N THR A 539 -10.02 -14.73 -28.44
CA THR A 539 -10.98 -14.44 -29.52
C THR A 539 -10.80 -15.32 -30.75
N CYS A 540 -9.69 -16.05 -30.86
CA CYS A 540 -9.49 -17.07 -31.91
C CYS A 540 -8.61 -18.20 -31.37
N TRP A 541 -8.98 -19.45 -31.67
CA TRP A 541 -8.18 -20.63 -31.36
C TRP A 541 -8.35 -21.67 -32.48
N GLU A 542 -7.23 -22.06 -33.09
CA GLU A 542 -7.16 -23.05 -34.16
C GLU A 542 -6.05 -24.06 -33.80
N PRO A 543 -6.36 -25.26 -33.30
CA PRO A 543 -5.34 -26.21 -32.82
C PRO A 543 -4.42 -26.75 -33.92
N GLU A 544 -4.87 -26.69 -35.18
CA GLU A 544 -4.11 -27.07 -36.38
C GLU A 544 -3.79 -25.84 -37.26
N GLY A 545 -3.92 -24.63 -36.70
CA GLY A 545 -3.64 -23.37 -37.39
C GLY A 545 -2.15 -23.02 -37.47
N GLY A 546 -1.85 -21.90 -38.13
CA GLY A 546 -0.48 -21.44 -38.36
C GLY A 546 0.19 -22.06 -39.59
N ALA A 547 1.29 -21.48 -40.05
CA ALA A 547 2.06 -21.97 -41.19
C ALA A 547 2.66 -23.37 -40.95
N ALA A 548 2.97 -23.71 -39.69
CA ALA A 548 3.44 -25.04 -39.30
C ALA A 548 2.31 -26.05 -39.02
N GLY A 549 1.04 -25.62 -39.00
CA GLY A 549 -0.10 -26.46 -38.63
C GLY A 549 -0.08 -26.96 -37.16
N LEU A 550 0.61 -26.23 -36.28
CA LEU A 550 0.83 -26.63 -34.88
C LEU A 550 -0.06 -25.89 -33.87
N GLY A 551 -0.74 -24.85 -34.32
CA GLY A 551 -1.67 -24.05 -33.51
C GLY A 551 -1.55 -22.55 -33.77
N PHE A 552 -2.69 -21.87 -33.78
CA PHE A 552 -2.80 -20.41 -33.84
C PHE A 552 -3.80 -19.91 -32.80
N ALA A 553 -3.46 -18.80 -32.13
CA ALA A 553 -4.34 -18.16 -31.15
C ALA A 553 -4.31 -16.63 -31.27
N ARG A 554 -5.45 -16.01 -30.93
CA ARG A 554 -5.57 -14.56 -30.75
C ARG A 554 -6.30 -14.25 -29.45
N ALA A 555 -5.79 -13.29 -28.68
CA ALA A 555 -6.39 -12.82 -27.44
C ALA A 555 -6.39 -11.30 -27.36
N GLU A 556 -7.23 -10.76 -26.48
CA GLU A 556 -7.42 -9.31 -26.29
C GLU A 556 -7.37 -8.92 -24.82
N LYS A 557 -6.95 -7.68 -24.57
CA LYS A 557 -7.12 -6.97 -23.31
C LYS A 557 -7.61 -5.55 -23.58
N VAL A 558 -8.65 -5.12 -22.87
CA VAL A 558 -9.10 -3.72 -22.89
C VAL A 558 -8.13 -2.90 -22.06
N VAL A 559 -7.68 -1.76 -22.58
CA VAL A 559 -6.79 -0.85 -21.86
C VAL A 559 -7.62 -0.09 -20.83
N ASP A 560 -7.28 -0.28 -19.54
CA ASP A 560 -7.82 0.53 -18.45
C ASP A 560 -6.74 1.52 -17.98
N PRO A 561 -6.97 2.86 -18.10
CA PRO A 561 -6.08 3.89 -17.57
C PRO A 561 -5.70 3.73 -16.09
N GLY A 562 -6.52 3.05 -15.29
CA GLY A 562 -6.28 2.80 -13.87
C GLY A 562 -5.55 1.50 -13.56
N GLU A 563 -5.03 0.77 -14.55
CA GLU A 563 -4.17 -0.38 -14.29
C GLU A 563 -2.90 0.04 -13.55
N TRP A 564 -2.53 -0.74 -12.52
CA TRP A 564 -1.47 -0.40 -11.58
C TRP A 564 -0.14 -0.07 -12.24
N PHE A 565 0.17 -0.70 -13.39
CA PHE A 565 1.43 -0.52 -14.08
C PHE A 565 1.58 0.85 -14.74
N PHE A 566 0.50 1.58 -15.03
CA PHE A 566 0.63 2.92 -15.61
C PHE A 566 1.20 3.92 -14.60
N ALA A 567 0.74 3.84 -13.34
CA ALA A 567 1.31 4.62 -12.24
C ALA A 567 2.69 4.09 -11.81
N ALA A 568 2.91 2.78 -11.90
CA ALA A 568 4.15 2.16 -11.43
C ALA A 568 5.30 2.19 -12.45
N HIS A 569 5.07 2.26 -13.76
CA HIS A 569 6.15 2.05 -14.74
C HIS A 569 7.04 3.27 -14.92
N PHE A 570 6.53 4.46 -15.18
CA PHE A 570 7.31 5.70 -15.13
C PHE A 570 6.45 6.84 -14.59
N PHE A 571 6.83 7.36 -13.43
CA PHE A 571 6.22 8.57 -12.88
C PHE A 571 6.35 9.72 -13.89
N GLN A 572 5.24 10.43 -14.16
CA GLN A 572 5.11 11.49 -15.18
C GLN A 572 5.16 11.03 -16.65
N ASP A 573 5.30 9.73 -16.92
CA ASP A 573 5.28 9.15 -18.28
C ASP A 573 4.55 7.80 -18.30
N PRO A 574 3.22 7.77 -18.05
CA PRO A 574 2.48 6.52 -17.91
C PRO A 574 2.40 5.78 -19.25
N VAL A 575 3.02 4.61 -19.27
CA VAL A 575 3.12 3.70 -20.42
C VAL A 575 3.20 2.27 -19.91
N GLN A 576 2.62 1.30 -20.62
CA GLN A 576 2.75 -0.10 -20.26
C GLN A 576 4.22 -0.56 -20.41
N PRO A 577 4.79 -1.28 -19.42
CA PRO A 577 6.07 -1.95 -19.58
C PRO A 577 6.09 -2.91 -20.78
N GLY A 578 7.14 -2.85 -21.61
CA GLY A 578 7.31 -3.78 -22.73
C GLY A 578 7.41 -5.23 -22.27
N SER A 579 7.99 -5.46 -21.09
CA SER A 579 8.05 -6.74 -20.39
C SER A 579 6.67 -7.36 -20.12
N LEU A 580 5.66 -6.56 -19.78
CA LEU A 580 4.27 -7.01 -19.62
C LEU A 580 3.61 -7.34 -20.97
N GLY A 581 4.03 -6.68 -22.06
CA GLY A 581 3.63 -7.06 -23.41
C GLY A 581 4.15 -8.44 -23.82
N ILE A 582 5.39 -8.78 -23.44
CA ILE A 582 5.97 -10.12 -23.61
C ILE A 582 5.24 -11.13 -22.73
N GLU A 583 4.93 -10.76 -21.49
CA GLU A 583 4.15 -11.59 -20.57
C GLU A 583 2.77 -11.95 -21.14
N ALA A 584 2.09 -11.02 -21.81
CA ALA A 584 0.83 -11.31 -22.52
C ALA A 584 1.00 -12.44 -23.55
N MET A 585 2.11 -12.42 -24.31
CA MET A 585 2.42 -13.47 -25.29
C MET A 585 2.74 -14.81 -24.62
N ILE A 586 3.49 -14.80 -23.51
CA ILE A 586 3.78 -16.00 -22.69
C ILE A 586 2.48 -16.60 -22.17
N GLN A 587 1.59 -15.78 -21.62
CA GLN A 587 0.31 -16.25 -21.09
C GLN A 587 -0.56 -16.85 -22.18
N LEU A 588 -0.61 -16.25 -23.38
CA LEU A 588 -1.32 -16.86 -24.51
C LEU A 588 -0.73 -18.22 -24.89
N LEU A 589 0.61 -18.36 -24.86
CA LEU A 589 1.27 -19.64 -25.11
C LEU A 589 0.96 -20.67 -24.03
N GLN A 590 0.98 -20.28 -22.74
CA GLN A 590 0.57 -21.13 -21.62
C GLN A 590 -0.87 -21.63 -21.78
N TRP A 591 -1.77 -20.75 -22.22
CA TRP A 591 -3.14 -21.11 -22.54
C TRP A 591 -3.20 -22.15 -23.66
N CYS A 592 -2.48 -21.95 -24.77
CA CYS A 592 -2.41 -22.93 -25.86
C CYS A 592 -1.90 -24.30 -25.39
N VAL A 593 -0.86 -24.32 -24.54
CA VAL A 593 -0.30 -25.55 -23.96
C VAL A 593 -1.33 -26.31 -23.13
N ARG A 594 -2.18 -25.59 -22.38
CA ARG A 594 -3.28 -26.19 -21.62
C ARG A 594 -4.35 -26.77 -22.53
N GLU A 595 -4.80 -26.02 -23.53
CA GLU A 595 -5.86 -26.47 -24.44
C GLU A 595 -5.42 -27.65 -25.33
N LEU A 596 -4.11 -27.76 -25.61
CA LEU A 596 -3.53 -28.88 -26.35
C LEU A 596 -3.30 -30.14 -25.46
N GLY A 597 -3.58 -30.09 -24.16
CA GLY A 597 -3.42 -31.23 -23.25
C GLY A 597 -1.96 -31.68 -23.05
N LEU A 598 -0.98 -30.83 -23.34
CA LEU A 598 0.45 -31.23 -23.32
C LEU A 598 0.96 -31.63 -21.93
N ALA A 599 0.19 -31.32 -20.88
CA ALA A 599 0.53 -31.58 -19.49
C ALA A 599 -0.22 -32.76 -18.86
N ASP A 600 -1.10 -33.43 -19.60
CA ASP A 600 -2.04 -34.41 -19.04
C ASP A 600 -1.34 -35.59 -18.37
N GLU A 601 -0.18 -35.99 -18.91
CA GLU A 601 0.65 -37.09 -18.40
C GLU A 601 1.52 -36.72 -17.19
N LEU A 602 1.61 -35.44 -16.80
CA LEU A 602 2.34 -35.02 -15.60
C LEU A 602 1.44 -35.18 -14.37
N ARG A 603 2.02 -35.42 -13.17
CA ARG A 603 1.23 -35.64 -11.94
C ARG A 603 0.86 -34.32 -11.25
N HIS A 604 1.79 -33.38 -11.22
CA HIS A 604 1.66 -32.06 -10.62
C HIS A 604 2.22 -31.03 -11.60
N PRO A 605 1.54 -30.80 -12.75
CA PRO A 605 2.08 -29.93 -13.78
C PRO A 605 2.20 -28.49 -13.29
N ARG A 606 3.34 -27.85 -13.55
CA ARG A 606 3.53 -26.39 -13.41
C ARG A 606 4.28 -25.84 -14.61
N PHE A 607 4.08 -24.57 -14.91
CA PHE A 607 4.92 -23.85 -15.87
C PHE A 607 6.28 -23.48 -15.23
N GLU A 608 7.36 -23.65 -15.98
CA GLU A 608 8.58 -22.83 -15.84
C GLU A 608 8.22 -21.35 -16.17
N PRO A 609 8.98 -20.35 -15.69
CA PRO A 609 8.69 -18.94 -15.98
C PRO A 609 8.73 -18.62 -17.48
N VAL A 610 9.69 -19.22 -18.17
CA VAL A 610 9.87 -19.31 -19.62
C VAL A 610 10.67 -20.60 -19.85
N GLU A 611 10.76 -21.10 -21.08
CA GLU A 611 11.66 -22.22 -21.37
C GLU A 611 13.12 -21.86 -21.05
N LEU A 612 13.69 -22.53 -20.03
CA LEU A 612 15.07 -22.25 -19.62
C LEU A 612 16.09 -22.70 -20.67
N GLY A 613 17.07 -21.84 -20.94
CA GLY A 613 18.13 -22.03 -21.93
C GLY A 613 17.71 -21.61 -23.35
N GLY A 614 16.44 -21.29 -23.58
CA GLY A 614 15.96 -20.75 -24.85
C GLY A 614 16.26 -19.26 -24.98
N ALA A 615 16.76 -18.84 -26.15
CA ALA A 615 16.91 -17.43 -26.47
C ALA A 615 15.58 -16.84 -26.92
N LEU A 616 15.10 -15.82 -26.21
CA LEU A 616 13.95 -15.00 -26.58
C LEU A 616 14.45 -13.69 -27.19
N THR A 617 13.99 -13.36 -28.39
CA THR A 617 14.27 -12.08 -29.04
C THR A 617 12.99 -11.26 -29.17
N TRP A 618 13.06 -9.97 -28.84
CA TRP A 618 11.94 -9.04 -28.97
C TRP A 618 12.32 -7.78 -29.74
N LYS A 619 11.31 -7.16 -30.34
CA LYS A 619 11.38 -5.84 -30.97
C LYS A 619 10.17 -5.02 -30.57
N TYR A 620 10.41 -3.74 -30.26
CA TYR A 620 9.41 -2.75 -29.87
C TYR A 620 9.49 -1.54 -30.80
N ARG A 621 8.39 -1.24 -31.49
CA ARG A 621 8.21 -0.01 -32.28
C ARG A 621 6.82 0.53 -32.02
N GLY A 622 6.64 1.22 -30.90
CA GLY A 622 5.36 1.71 -30.43
C GLY A 622 5.23 1.56 -28.92
N GLN A 623 4.09 1.95 -28.39
CA GLN A 623 3.81 1.93 -26.96
C GLN A 623 2.31 1.77 -26.71
N VAL A 624 1.96 1.26 -25.54
CA VAL A 624 0.59 1.29 -25.02
C VAL A 624 0.51 2.36 -23.94
N VAL A 625 -0.38 3.33 -24.12
CA VAL A 625 -0.59 4.48 -23.24
C VAL A 625 -2.05 4.51 -22.75
N PRO A 626 -2.36 5.24 -21.67
CA PRO A 626 -3.72 5.23 -21.09
C PRO A 626 -4.87 5.67 -22.00
N ARG A 627 -4.60 6.27 -23.16
CA ARG A 627 -5.65 6.70 -24.11
C ARG A 627 -6.03 5.62 -25.14
N ASP A 628 -5.26 4.55 -25.23
CA ASP A 628 -5.47 3.52 -26.23
C ASP A 628 -6.67 2.64 -25.86
N GLY A 629 -7.22 1.89 -26.83
CA GLY A 629 -8.46 1.13 -26.64
C GLY A 629 -8.24 -0.35 -26.28
N VAL A 630 -7.66 -1.11 -27.21
CA VAL A 630 -7.53 -2.56 -27.11
C VAL A 630 -6.14 -3.03 -27.50
N ILE A 631 -5.55 -3.85 -26.63
CA ILE A 631 -4.39 -4.67 -26.93
C ILE A 631 -4.89 -5.97 -27.57
N THR A 632 -4.34 -6.34 -28.72
CA THR A 632 -4.54 -7.66 -29.33
C THR A 632 -3.21 -8.39 -29.40
N THR A 633 -3.18 -9.65 -28.96
CA THR A 633 -2.02 -10.53 -29.05
C THR A 633 -2.31 -11.66 -30.03
N THR A 634 -1.48 -11.83 -31.04
CA THR A 634 -1.54 -12.93 -32.00
C THR A 634 -0.34 -13.85 -31.79
N LEU A 635 -0.57 -15.17 -31.79
CA LEU A 635 0.47 -16.16 -31.52
C LEU A 635 0.33 -17.36 -32.46
N GLU A 636 1.47 -17.81 -32.99
CA GLU A 636 1.57 -19.00 -33.85
C GLU A 636 2.62 -19.97 -33.27
N LEU A 637 2.25 -21.24 -33.09
CA LEU A 637 3.16 -22.28 -32.62
C LEU A 637 4.09 -22.72 -33.76
N VAL A 638 5.40 -22.75 -33.47
CA VAL A 638 6.43 -23.18 -34.42
C VAL A 638 7.08 -24.51 -34.02
N ALA A 639 6.97 -24.89 -32.75
CA ALA A 639 7.37 -26.21 -32.26
C ALA A 639 6.57 -26.57 -31.01
N ARG A 640 6.31 -27.87 -30.83
CA ARG A 640 5.82 -28.44 -29.57
C ARG A 640 6.25 -29.89 -29.47
N GLY A 641 6.44 -30.37 -28.25
CA GLY A 641 6.88 -31.74 -28.03
C GLY A 641 7.12 -32.03 -26.57
N ARG A 642 7.87 -33.11 -26.33
CA ARG A 642 8.27 -33.54 -25.00
C ARG A 642 9.69 -34.07 -25.02
N ASP A 643 10.43 -33.75 -23.98
CA ASP A 643 11.76 -34.31 -23.72
C ASP A 643 11.85 -34.77 -22.25
N GLU A 644 13.05 -35.16 -21.82
CA GLU A 644 13.33 -35.64 -20.45
C GLU A 644 12.98 -34.63 -19.35
N ARG A 645 12.96 -33.33 -19.66
CA ARG A 645 12.63 -32.27 -18.69
C ARG A 645 11.12 -32.02 -18.60
N GLY A 646 10.38 -32.24 -19.68
CA GLY A 646 8.94 -32.04 -19.69
C GLY A 646 8.37 -31.72 -21.07
N ALA A 647 7.10 -31.32 -21.10
CA ALA A 647 6.44 -30.89 -22.34
C ALA A 647 6.78 -29.43 -22.63
N TYR A 648 6.99 -29.08 -23.89
CA TYR A 648 7.33 -27.73 -24.30
C TYR A 648 6.51 -27.28 -25.52
N ALA A 649 6.37 -25.97 -25.65
CA ALA A 649 5.87 -25.32 -26.86
C ALA A 649 6.67 -24.04 -27.11
N ARG A 650 6.89 -23.73 -28.39
CA ARG A 650 7.56 -22.51 -28.86
C ARG A 650 6.71 -21.82 -29.90
N ALA A 651 6.76 -20.50 -29.90
CA ALA A 651 5.93 -19.67 -30.75
C ALA A 651 6.66 -18.43 -31.27
N VAL A 652 6.05 -17.83 -32.30
CA VAL A 652 6.26 -16.45 -32.69
C VAL A 652 4.98 -15.68 -32.37
N ALA A 653 5.12 -14.49 -31.81
CA ALA A 653 4.00 -13.68 -31.38
C ALA A 653 4.16 -12.21 -31.77
N SER A 654 3.02 -11.52 -31.87
CA SER A 654 2.96 -10.07 -32.08
C SER A 654 1.90 -9.46 -31.17
N LEU A 655 2.18 -8.25 -30.68
CA LEU A 655 1.24 -7.46 -29.90
C LEU A 655 0.88 -6.20 -30.69
N TRP A 656 -0.40 -5.91 -30.69
CA TRP A 656 -1.03 -4.85 -31.45
C TRP A 656 -1.78 -3.93 -30.49
N ILE A 657 -1.76 -2.64 -30.77
CA ILE A 657 -2.58 -1.65 -30.07
C ILE A 657 -3.47 -0.96 -31.10
N ASP A 658 -4.79 -1.07 -30.93
CA ASP A 658 -5.78 -0.51 -31.86
C ASP A 658 -5.48 -0.85 -33.35
N GLY A 659 -5.08 -2.10 -33.59
CA GLY A 659 -4.73 -2.61 -34.93
C GLY A 659 -3.34 -2.24 -35.45
N LYS A 660 -2.54 -1.46 -34.70
CA LYS A 660 -1.13 -1.16 -35.02
C LYS A 660 -0.20 -2.18 -34.39
N ARG A 661 0.63 -2.87 -35.18
CA ARG A 661 1.63 -3.82 -34.67
C ARG A 661 2.74 -3.05 -33.97
N ILE A 662 2.95 -3.30 -32.69
CA ILE A 662 3.98 -2.57 -31.93
C ILE A 662 5.08 -3.49 -31.41
N TYR A 663 4.76 -4.72 -31.02
CA TYR A 663 5.77 -5.68 -30.52
C TYR A 663 5.81 -6.95 -31.37
N GLU A 664 6.99 -7.56 -31.43
CA GLU A 664 7.26 -8.87 -32.01
C GLU A 664 8.15 -9.66 -31.06
N ALA A 665 7.84 -10.94 -30.85
CA ALA A 665 8.68 -11.86 -30.09
C ALA A 665 8.89 -13.16 -30.87
N THR A 666 10.15 -13.59 -30.95
CA THR A 666 10.57 -14.85 -31.59
C THR A 666 11.40 -15.68 -30.62
N GLY A 667 11.28 -17.01 -30.70
CA GLY A 667 11.92 -17.89 -29.70
C GLY A 667 11.17 -17.90 -28.37
N LEU A 668 9.89 -17.49 -28.37
CA LEU A 668 9.04 -17.51 -27.19
C LEU A 668 8.72 -18.96 -26.83
N GLY A 669 9.30 -19.46 -25.74
CA GLY A 669 9.14 -20.84 -25.30
C GLY A 669 8.50 -20.93 -23.92
N VAL A 670 7.62 -21.90 -23.71
CA VAL A 670 7.16 -22.31 -22.38
C VAL A 670 7.38 -23.80 -22.21
N ARG A 671 7.60 -24.22 -20.96
CA ARG A 671 7.78 -25.61 -20.58
C ARG A 671 6.92 -25.93 -19.38
N VAL A 672 6.33 -27.12 -19.40
CA VAL A 672 5.60 -27.70 -18.28
C VAL A 672 6.41 -28.84 -17.70
N VAL A 673 6.65 -28.76 -16.40
CA VAL A 673 7.42 -29.73 -15.62
C VAL A 673 6.55 -30.33 -14.52
N ASP A 674 6.93 -31.50 -14.01
CA ASP A 674 6.31 -32.10 -12.82
C ASP A 674 6.89 -31.42 -11.58
N ASP A 675 6.07 -30.77 -10.76
CA ASP A 675 6.53 -30.04 -9.58
C ASP A 675 7.04 -31.02 -8.49
N PRO A 676 8.34 -31.05 -8.17
CA PRO A 676 8.86 -31.90 -7.11
C PRO A 676 8.45 -31.42 -5.70
N SER A 677 8.08 -30.14 -5.54
CA SER A 677 7.65 -29.55 -4.27
C SER A 677 6.23 -29.94 -3.85
N GLU A 678 5.50 -30.62 -4.74
CA GLU A 678 4.21 -31.26 -4.46
C GLU A 678 4.35 -32.69 -3.92
N ARG A 679 5.57 -33.25 -3.82
CA ARG A 679 5.84 -34.49 -3.05
C ARG A 679 5.60 -34.25 -1.55
N GLY A 680 4.33 -34.18 -1.14
CA GLY A 680 3.91 -33.97 0.25
C GLY A 680 2.72 -33.04 0.46
N ARG A 681 2.23 -32.33 -0.57
CA ARG A 681 1.14 -31.33 -0.44
C ARG A 681 -0.28 -31.92 -0.37
N HIS A 682 -0.44 -33.09 0.24
CA HIS A 682 -1.76 -33.58 0.65
C HIS A 682 -2.05 -33.10 2.08
N GLY A 683 -2.10 -31.78 2.24
CA GLY A 683 -2.36 -31.15 3.53
C GLY A 683 -3.81 -31.33 3.97
N ARG A 684 -4.04 -31.69 5.24
CA ARG A 684 -5.41 -31.79 5.78
C ARG A 684 -6.04 -30.40 5.81
N ARG A 685 -7.10 -30.22 5.03
CA ARG A 685 -7.88 -28.99 4.95
C ARG A 685 -9.03 -29.00 5.97
N ALA A 686 -9.20 -27.90 6.68
CA ALA A 686 -10.16 -27.73 7.76
C ALA A 686 -10.93 -26.42 7.57
N PRO A 687 -12.27 -26.43 7.41
CA PRO A 687 -13.04 -25.20 7.30
C PRO A 687 -12.91 -24.34 8.56
N LEU A 688 -12.80 -23.04 8.38
CA LEU A 688 -12.69 -22.02 9.42
C LEU A 688 -13.84 -21.02 9.29
N SER A 689 -14.89 -21.24 10.07
CA SER A 689 -15.99 -20.30 10.27
C SER A 689 -16.71 -20.61 11.58
N LEU A 690 -17.44 -19.64 12.14
CA LEU A 690 -18.26 -19.87 13.33
C LEU A 690 -19.45 -20.82 13.07
N ARG A 691 -19.82 -21.03 11.79
CA ARG A 691 -20.80 -22.04 11.40
C ARG A 691 -20.21 -23.45 11.43
N ALA A 692 -19.00 -23.62 10.88
CA ALA A 692 -18.32 -24.92 10.85
C ALA A 692 -17.75 -25.33 12.21
N ARG A 693 -17.40 -24.34 13.05
CA ARG A 693 -16.79 -24.54 14.37
C ARG A 693 -17.46 -23.65 15.41
N PRO A 694 -18.69 -23.99 15.86
CA PRO A 694 -19.45 -23.14 16.77
C PRO A 694 -18.75 -22.84 18.10
N TRP A 695 -17.91 -23.76 18.57
CA TRP A 695 -17.12 -23.65 19.79
C TRP A 695 -16.11 -22.49 19.79
N LEU A 696 -15.73 -21.98 18.61
CA LEU A 696 -14.85 -20.80 18.53
C LEU A 696 -15.49 -19.54 19.10
N ARG A 697 -16.83 -19.47 19.15
CA ARG A 697 -17.54 -18.34 19.77
C ARG A 697 -17.15 -18.13 21.24
N ASP A 698 -16.73 -19.21 21.90
CA ASP A 698 -16.38 -19.22 23.31
C ASP A 698 -14.88 -18.93 23.55
N HIS A 699 -14.04 -18.82 22.53
CA HIS A 699 -12.64 -18.44 22.71
C HIS A 699 -12.42 -16.96 22.35
N ARG A 700 -12.57 -16.07 23.35
CA ARG A 700 -12.52 -14.60 23.19
C ARG A 700 -11.55 -13.94 24.19
N PRO A 701 -10.23 -14.14 24.07
CA PRO A 701 -9.25 -13.64 25.05
C PRO A 701 -9.28 -12.09 25.29
N THR A 702 -9.93 -11.31 24.42
CA THR A 702 -10.08 -9.84 24.53
C THR A 702 -11.52 -9.37 24.81
N TRP A 703 -12.44 -10.24 25.20
CA TRP A 703 -13.88 -9.95 25.39
C TRP A 703 -14.71 -9.64 24.13
N THR A 704 -14.08 -9.25 23.03
CA THR A 704 -14.79 -8.70 21.86
C THR A 704 -14.95 -9.71 20.71
N VAL A 705 -13.86 -10.24 20.17
CA VAL A 705 -13.85 -11.02 18.91
C VAL A 705 -13.40 -12.47 19.15
N PRO A 706 -14.10 -13.47 18.58
CA PRO A 706 -13.63 -14.86 18.56
C PRO A 706 -12.27 -15.00 17.89
N ALA A 707 -11.37 -15.78 18.51
CA ALA A 707 -10.04 -16.06 17.97
C ALA A 707 -9.75 -17.56 18.00
N VAL A 708 -8.94 -18.06 17.05
CA VAL A 708 -8.48 -19.45 17.06
C VAL A 708 -7.46 -19.64 18.21
N PRO A 709 -7.69 -20.55 19.16
CA PRO A 709 -6.73 -20.82 20.23
C PRO A 709 -5.41 -21.32 19.65
N MET A 710 -4.27 -20.85 20.19
CA MET A 710 -2.95 -21.35 19.78
C MET A 710 -2.89 -22.87 19.90
N MET A 711 -3.44 -23.45 20.97
CA MET A 711 -3.42 -24.90 21.19
C MET A 711 -4.27 -25.68 20.18
N SER A 712 -5.23 -25.03 19.50
CA SER A 712 -5.90 -25.61 18.33
C SER A 712 -5.00 -25.63 17.09
N MET A 713 -4.14 -24.63 16.92
CA MET A 713 -3.13 -24.63 15.85
C MET A 713 -2.06 -25.70 16.10
N VAL A 714 -1.66 -25.89 17.37
CA VAL A 714 -0.75 -26.97 17.82
C VAL A 714 -1.33 -28.34 17.45
N GLU A 715 -2.63 -28.58 17.70
CA GLU A 715 -3.31 -29.81 17.29
C GLU A 715 -3.33 -29.99 15.76
N LEU A 716 -3.60 -28.93 14.99
CA LEU A 716 -3.60 -29.01 13.53
C LEU A 716 -2.21 -29.34 12.97
N LEU A 717 -1.15 -28.79 13.56
CA LEU A 717 0.23 -29.11 13.23
C LEU A 717 0.57 -30.56 13.60
N ALA A 718 0.21 -31.01 14.80
CA ALA A 718 0.36 -32.40 15.24
C ALA A 718 -0.36 -33.40 14.32
N GLY A 719 -1.51 -33.00 13.76
CA GLY A 719 -2.30 -33.76 12.81
C GLY A 719 -1.60 -34.05 11.47
N ALA A 720 -0.45 -33.42 11.19
CA ALA A 720 0.38 -33.71 10.02
C ALA A 720 1.27 -34.97 10.17
N ALA A 721 1.33 -35.56 11.37
CA ALA A 721 1.92 -36.89 11.57
C ALA A 721 1.12 -37.97 10.81
N ARG A 722 1.81 -38.88 10.11
CA ARG A 722 1.19 -39.96 9.33
C ARG A 722 0.46 -40.93 10.27
N ALA A 723 -0.52 -41.68 9.74
CA ALA A 723 -1.37 -42.55 10.54
C ALA A 723 -0.58 -43.59 11.36
N ASP A 724 0.45 -44.15 10.73
CA ASP A 724 1.40 -45.16 11.22
C ASP A 724 2.51 -44.61 12.13
N GLU A 725 2.70 -43.28 12.15
CA GLU A 725 3.68 -42.64 13.03
C GLU A 725 3.10 -42.37 14.42
N ARG A 726 3.88 -42.70 15.45
CA ARG A 726 3.61 -42.27 16.83
C ARG A 726 4.20 -40.89 17.04
N LEU A 727 3.35 -39.87 17.17
CA LEU A 727 3.76 -38.54 17.62
C LEU A 727 4.23 -38.61 19.07
N ILE A 728 5.44 -38.13 19.35
CA ILE A 728 6.03 -38.06 20.69
C ILE A 728 6.26 -36.63 21.15
N GLY A 729 6.16 -35.64 20.25
CA GLY A 729 6.27 -34.24 20.60
C GLY A 729 6.29 -33.30 19.40
N LEU A 730 6.35 -32.01 19.72
CA LEU A 730 6.59 -30.92 18.78
C LEU A 730 7.77 -30.09 19.26
N ARG A 731 8.50 -29.50 18.32
CA ARG A 731 9.57 -28.54 18.59
C ARG A 731 9.34 -27.26 17.81
N ASP A 732 9.74 -26.16 18.42
CA ASP A 732 9.72 -24.83 17.84
C ASP A 732 8.37 -24.47 17.19
N VAL A 733 7.27 -24.66 17.94
CA VAL A 733 5.95 -24.29 17.46
C VAL A 733 5.82 -22.77 17.46
N ARG A 734 5.88 -22.14 16.30
CA ARG A 734 5.82 -20.68 16.12
C ARG A 734 4.45 -20.27 15.61
N VAL A 735 3.76 -19.37 16.31
CA VAL A 735 2.55 -18.71 15.80
C VAL A 735 2.94 -17.36 15.21
N LYS A 736 2.61 -17.14 13.94
CA LYS A 736 3.03 -15.96 13.16
C LYS A 736 1.95 -14.87 13.09
N GLY A 737 0.77 -15.11 13.69
CA GLY A 737 -0.27 -14.10 13.80
C GLY A 737 -1.51 -14.60 14.54
N TRP A 738 -2.17 -13.66 15.23
CA TRP A 738 -3.48 -13.88 15.82
C TRP A 738 -4.55 -14.02 14.74
N LEU A 739 -5.41 -15.03 14.89
CA LEU A 739 -6.43 -15.35 13.90
C LEU A 739 -7.82 -15.12 14.47
N THR A 740 -8.39 -13.96 14.18
CA THR A 740 -9.79 -13.65 14.49
C THR A 740 -10.72 -14.33 13.49
N VAL A 741 -11.92 -14.69 13.95
CA VAL A 741 -12.94 -15.39 13.16
C VAL A 741 -14.21 -14.53 13.13
N PRO A 742 -14.35 -13.61 12.15
CA PRO A 742 -15.52 -12.75 12.04
C PRO A 742 -16.77 -13.56 11.65
N GLU A 743 -17.96 -13.04 11.94
CA GLU A 743 -19.21 -13.76 11.73
C GLU A 743 -19.52 -14.05 10.26
N GLU A 744 -19.10 -13.17 9.34
CA GLU A 744 -19.52 -13.19 7.93
C GLU A 744 -18.50 -13.80 6.96
N ARG A 745 -17.27 -14.12 7.39
CA ARG A 745 -16.19 -14.57 6.49
C ARG A 745 -15.86 -16.05 6.69
N ALA A 746 -15.98 -16.84 5.62
CA ALA A 746 -15.55 -18.24 5.60
C ALA A 746 -14.13 -18.36 5.03
N GLY A 747 -13.26 -19.11 5.70
CA GLY A 747 -11.95 -19.51 5.21
C GLY A 747 -11.68 -20.98 5.45
N ALA A 748 -10.47 -21.43 5.15
CA ALA A 748 -9.99 -22.76 5.52
C ALA A 748 -8.57 -22.67 6.10
N LEU A 749 -8.26 -23.61 6.99
CA LEU A 749 -6.91 -23.88 7.45
C LEU A 749 -6.38 -25.10 6.73
N ARG A 750 -5.18 -25.02 6.18
CA ARG A 750 -4.50 -26.13 5.50
C ARG A 750 -3.16 -26.37 6.18
N CYS A 751 -2.92 -27.60 6.61
CA CYS A 751 -1.66 -27.97 7.23
C CYS A 751 -0.85 -28.84 6.26
N ASP A 752 0.33 -28.36 5.87
CA ASP A 752 1.27 -29.07 5.02
C ASP A 752 2.40 -29.69 5.81
N ARG A 753 3.00 -30.74 5.25
CA ARG A 753 4.20 -31.36 5.79
C ARG A 753 5.29 -31.49 4.73
N GLU A 754 6.50 -31.10 5.11
CA GLU A 754 7.72 -31.30 4.35
C GLU A 754 8.79 -31.89 5.29
N GLY A 755 9.16 -33.15 5.06
CA GLY A 755 10.06 -33.87 5.98
C GLY A 755 9.46 -33.99 7.39
N ASP A 756 10.14 -33.42 8.38
CA ASP A 756 9.66 -33.31 9.77
C ASP A 756 9.05 -31.93 10.08
N ARG A 757 8.97 -31.01 9.12
CA ARG A 757 8.37 -29.69 9.29
C ARG A 757 6.89 -29.72 8.92
N ALA A 758 6.03 -29.23 9.81
CA ALA A 758 4.62 -28.98 9.58
C ALA A 758 4.37 -27.47 9.51
N THR A 759 3.57 -27.03 8.54
CA THR A 759 3.26 -25.61 8.32
C THR A 759 1.76 -25.42 8.11
N LEU A 760 1.15 -24.53 8.88
CA LEU A 760 -0.27 -24.22 8.85
C LEU A 760 -0.51 -22.91 8.09
N TYR A 761 -1.37 -22.97 7.09
CA TYR A 761 -1.76 -21.86 6.22
C TYR A 761 -3.24 -21.50 6.43
N LEU A 762 -3.55 -20.22 6.27
CA LEU A 762 -4.90 -19.68 6.15
C LEU A 762 -5.21 -19.43 4.66
N GLU A 763 -6.29 -20.04 4.19
CA GLU A 763 -6.87 -19.84 2.86
C GLU A 763 -8.11 -18.94 3.01
N ALA A 764 -8.00 -17.68 2.61
CA ALA A 764 -9.02 -16.66 2.87
C ALA A 764 -9.99 -16.46 1.67
N GLY A 765 -10.72 -17.50 1.26
CA GLY A 765 -11.71 -17.39 0.17
C GLY A 765 -11.09 -17.21 -1.23
N GLU A 766 -11.92 -17.22 -2.28
CA GLU A 766 -11.45 -17.10 -3.68
C GLU A 766 -10.70 -15.77 -3.90
N GLY A 767 -9.44 -15.87 -4.36
CA GLY A 767 -8.62 -14.72 -4.74
C GLY A 767 -7.77 -14.08 -3.63
N ALA A 768 -7.83 -14.54 -2.38
CA ALA A 768 -6.93 -14.05 -1.34
C ALA A 768 -5.63 -14.88 -1.26
N PRO A 769 -4.46 -14.24 -1.05
CA PRO A 769 -3.20 -14.96 -0.91
C PRO A 769 -3.21 -15.85 0.33
N GLU A 770 -2.65 -17.05 0.20
CA GLU A 770 -2.45 -17.95 1.32
C GLU A 770 -1.45 -17.34 2.31
N ARG A 771 -1.79 -17.37 3.59
CA ARG A 771 -0.93 -16.81 4.65
C ARG A 771 -0.48 -17.90 5.59
N GLU A 772 0.83 -18.09 5.76
CA GLU A 772 1.35 -18.94 6.84
C GLU A 772 0.98 -18.33 8.20
N ILE A 773 0.35 -19.12 9.06
CA ILE A 773 -0.10 -18.66 10.39
C ILE A 773 0.60 -19.38 11.53
N ALA A 774 1.11 -20.60 11.32
CA ALA A 774 1.90 -21.32 12.31
C ALA A 774 2.81 -22.36 11.67
N SER A 775 3.88 -22.75 12.35
CA SER A 775 4.75 -23.86 11.94
C SER A 775 5.30 -24.61 13.15
N ALA A 776 5.67 -25.88 12.97
CA ALA A 776 6.34 -26.70 13.97
C ALA A 776 7.23 -27.76 13.33
N ARG A 777 8.15 -28.30 14.11
CA ARG A 777 8.87 -29.55 13.78
C ARG A 777 8.22 -30.72 14.54
N LEU A 778 7.83 -31.75 13.80
CA LEU A 778 7.24 -32.98 14.31
C LEU A 778 8.33 -33.89 14.88
N LEU A 779 8.08 -34.45 16.07
CA LEU A 779 8.87 -35.56 16.59
C LEU A 779 8.02 -36.83 16.60
N THR A 780 8.49 -37.85 15.88
CA THR A 780 7.84 -39.15 15.80
C THR A 780 8.83 -40.26 16.15
N GLY A 781 8.36 -41.35 16.77
CA GLY A 781 9.22 -42.48 17.13
C GLY A 781 8.79 -43.24 18.38
N ALA A 782 9.75 -43.87 19.04
CA ALA A 782 9.54 -44.56 20.31
C ALA A 782 9.21 -43.55 21.43
N ALA A 783 8.29 -43.91 22.32
CA ALA A 783 7.90 -43.01 23.40
C ALA A 783 9.08 -42.70 24.32
N PRO A 784 9.29 -41.42 24.67
CA PRO A 784 10.27 -41.05 25.67
C PRO A 784 9.87 -41.60 27.05
N ALA A 785 10.86 -41.75 27.93
CA ALA A 785 10.61 -42.09 29.33
C ALA A 785 9.74 -41.02 29.97
N ARG A 786 8.67 -41.44 30.66
CA ARG A 786 7.72 -40.53 31.29
C ARG A 786 8.40 -39.85 32.50
N PRO A 787 8.38 -38.51 32.60
CA PRO A 787 8.94 -37.81 33.76
C PRO A 787 8.07 -38.04 35.00
N ALA A 788 8.65 -37.81 36.17
CA ALA A 788 7.91 -37.76 37.41
C ALA A 788 6.95 -36.56 37.39
N ALA A 789 5.73 -36.77 37.89
CA ALA A 789 4.76 -35.71 38.10
C ALA A 789 5.26 -34.75 39.18
N TRP A 790 5.19 -33.44 38.91
CA TRP A 790 5.51 -32.44 39.93
C TRP A 790 4.51 -32.51 41.08
N PRO A 791 4.95 -32.26 42.33
CA PRO A 791 4.03 -32.16 43.46
C PRO A 791 3.08 -30.97 43.28
N ALA A 792 1.83 -31.14 43.71
CA ALA A 792 0.86 -30.05 43.76
C ALA A 792 1.33 -28.98 44.76
N LEU A 793 1.11 -27.72 44.41
CA LEU A 793 1.33 -26.58 45.29
C LEU A 793 0.21 -26.54 46.34
N THR A 794 0.60 -26.28 47.57
CA THR A 794 -0.32 -26.03 48.68
C THR A 794 -0.40 -24.53 48.96
N GLY A 795 -1.59 -24.03 49.25
CA GLY A 795 -1.85 -22.62 49.48
C GLY A 795 -3.33 -22.29 49.48
N GLU A 796 -3.65 -21.01 49.69
CA GLU A 796 -5.03 -20.53 49.63
C GLU A 796 -5.65 -20.75 48.25
N PRO A 797 -6.90 -21.25 48.17
CA PRO A 797 -7.63 -21.36 46.91
C PRO A 797 -7.72 -20.01 46.20
N SER A 798 -7.28 -19.98 44.96
CA SER A 798 -7.45 -18.82 44.08
C SER A 798 -8.81 -18.86 43.37
N PRO A 799 -9.44 -17.71 43.13
CA PRO A 799 -10.64 -17.66 42.29
C PRO A 799 -10.33 -18.19 40.89
N ARG A 800 -11.33 -18.83 40.27
CA ARG A 800 -11.23 -19.21 38.86
C ARG A 800 -11.14 -17.94 38.02
N PRO A 801 -10.30 -17.92 36.98
CA PRO A 801 -10.05 -16.70 36.21
C PRO A 801 -11.29 -16.20 35.44
N TYR A 802 -12.29 -17.06 35.26
CA TYR A 802 -13.58 -16.74 34.65
C TYR A 802 -14.53 -16.02 35.61
N ASP A 803 -14.49 -16.37 36.90
CA ASP A 803 -15.38 -15.82 37.92
C ASP A 803 -14.98 -14.38 38.26
N ASP A 804 -13.67 -14.13 38.41
CA ASP A 804 -13.13 -12.79 38.67
C ASP A 804 -13.04 -11.92 37.41
N GLY A 805 -13.05 -12.52 36.21
CA GLY A 805 -13.00 -11.83 34.92
C GLY A 805 -11.58 -11.53 34.42
N SER A 806 -10.55 -12.18 34.97
CA SER A 806 -9.16 -12.05 34.50
C SER A 806 -8.90 -12.78 33.18
N LEU A 807 -9.68 -13.81 32.84
CA LEU A 807 -9.64 -14.51 31.55
C LEU A 807 -11.05 -14.69 30.98
N PHE A 808 -11.23 -14.37 29.70
CA PHE A 808 -12.52 -14.56 29.04
C PHE A 808 -12.54 -15.69 28.03
N HIS A 809 -13.12 -16.78 28.48
CA HIS A 809 -13.64 -17.80 27.60
C HIS A 809 -15.08 -18.14 27.98
N GLY A 810 -15.90 -18.46 26.98
CA GLY A 810 -17.25 -18.96 27.14
C GLY A 810 -17.27 -20.41 27.64
N PRO A 811 -18.47 -20.96 27.89
CA PRO A 811 -18.65 -22.24 28.57
C PRO A 811 -17.87 -23.43 27.99
N ALA A 812 -17.54 -23.43 26.69
CA ALA A 812 -16.77 -24.51 26.08
C ALA A 812 -15.36 -24.69 26.68
N PHE A 813 -14.75 -23.60 27.17
CA PHE A 813 -13.36 -23.54 27.65
C PHE A 813 -13.23 -23.40 29.17
N GLN A 814 -14.33 -23.19 29.89
CA GLN A 814 -14.34 -23.06 31.36
C GLN A 814 -14.21 -24.42 32.08
N LEU A 815 -13.09 -25.11 31.88
CA LEU A 815 -12.87 -26.45 32.42
C LEU A 815 -12.15 -26.48 33.77
N LEU A 816 -11.54 -25.36 34.17
CA LEU A 816 -10.82 -25.26 35.44
C LEU A 816 -11.82 -25.26 36.60
N GLU A 817 -11.66 -26.21 37.53
CA GLU A 817 -12.50 -26.38 38.71
C GLU A 817 -11.85 -25.81 39.98
N ARG A 818 -10.56 -26.11 40.19
CA ARG A 818 -9.78 -25.67 41.35
C ARG A 818 -8.46 -25.06 40.91
N LEU A 819 -8.03 -23.99 41.57
CA LEU A 819 -6.78 -23.31 41.32
C LEU A 819 -6.11 -22.91 42.63
N VAL A 820 -4.82 -23.20 42.75
CA VAL A 820 -3.92 -22.62 43.76
C VAL A 820 -2.83 -21.89 43.00
N ARG A 821 -2.62 -20.60 43.31
CA ARG A 821 -1.52 -19.79 42.78
C ARG A 821 -0.62 -19.34 43.92
N THR A 822 0.68 -19.54 43.76
CA THR A 822 1.72 -19.04 44.66
C THR A 822 2.81 -18.36 43.82
N ALA A 823 3.82 -17.76 44.47
CA ALA A 823 4.99 -17.24 43.76
C ALA A 823 5.79 -18.33 43.02
N ALA A 824 5.63 -19.60 43.42
CA ALA A 824 6.31 -20.73 42.78
C ALA A 824 5.57 -21.25 41.53
N GLY A 825 4.35 -20.77 41.25
CA GLY A 825 3.56 -21.18 40.07
C GLY A 825 2.08 -21.41 40.37
N ALA A 826 1.45 -22.27 39.57
CA ALA A 826 0.05 -22.66 39.72
C ALA A 826 -0.14 -24.17 39.73
N SER A 827 -1.08 -24.63 40.54
CA SER A 827 -1.65 -25.98 40.50
C SER A 827 -3.13 -25.86 40.23
N SER A 828 -3.60 -26.53 39.18
CA SER A 828 -4.99 -26.49 38.76
C SER A 828 -5.57 -27.89 38.56
N VAL A 829 -6.86 -28.03 38.83
CA VAL A 829 -7.63 -29.24 38.51
C VAL A 829 -8.62 -28.87 37.42
N ILE A 830 -8.49 -29.52 36.27
CA ILE A 830 -9.34 -29.38 35.10
C ILE A 830 -10.29 -30.57 35.07
N ASN A 831 -11.58 -30.33 34.94
CA ASN A 831 -12.56 -31.41 34.89
C ASN A 831 -13.01 -31.65 33.44
N LEU A 832 -12.58 -32.76 32.86
CA LEU A 832 -12.97 -33.12 31.50
C LEU A 832 -14.38 -33.74 31.49
N PRO A 833 -15.33 -33.14 30.76
CA PRO A 833 -16.70 -33.62 30.67
C PRO A 833 -16.77 -34.95 29.92
N ASP A 834 -17.67 -35.83 30.34
CA ASP A 834 -17.84 -37.15 29.71
C ASP A 834 -18.30 -37.01 28.24
N PRO A 835 -17.49 -37.42 27.25
CA PRO A 835 -17.82 -37.29 25.84
C PRO A 835 -18.97 -38.22 25.40
N THR A 836 -19.39 -39.17 26.23
CA THR A 836 -20.46 -40.16 25.92
C THR A 836 -21.84 -39.74 26.42
N ARG A 837 -21.93 -38.75 27.33
CA ARG A 837 -23.19 -38.19 27.79
C ARG A 837 -23.76 -37.20 26.76
N ARG A 838 -24.88 -37.56 26.12
CA ARG A 838 -25.66 -36.63 25.28
C ARG A 838 -26.61 -35.83 26.16
N ASP A 839 -26.09 -34.80 26.81
CA ASP A 839 -26.95 -33.86 27.54
C ASP A 839 -27.66 -32.92 26.54
N ALA A 840 -28.98 -32.78 26.69
CA ALA A 840 -29.74 -31.79 25.93
C ALA A 840 -29.24 -30.39 26.32
N GLY A 841 -28.52 -29.72 25.41
CA GLY A 841 -27.83 -28.45 25.67
C GLY A 841 -26.31 -28.54 25.80
N ALA A 842 -25.70 -29.67 25.45
CA ALA A 842 -24.24 -29.83 25.46
C ALA A 842 -23.51 -28.74 24.64
N VAL A 843 -22.58 -28.05 25.30
CA VAL A 843 -21.77 -26.98 24.67
C VAL A 843 -20.84 -27.59 23.61
N PRO A 844 -20.85 -27.09 22.36
CA PRO A 844 -19.93 -27.55 21.32
C PRO A 844 -18.47 -27.37 21.75
N ARG A 845 -17.61 -28.36 21.48
CA ARG A 845 -16.18 -28.35 21.83
C ARG A 845 -15.29 -28.71 20.63
N PRO A 846 -14.02 -28.29 20.59
CA PRO A 846 -13.10 -28.71 19.54
C PRO A 846 -12.90 -30.24 19.58
N PRO A 847 -12.76 -30.88 18.41
CA PRO A 847 -12.51 -32.31 18.35
C PRO A 847 -11.13 -32.66 18.93
N ILE A 848 -11.05 -33.82 19.57
CA ILE A 848 -9.80 -34.41 20.07
C ILE A 848 -9.19 -35.21 18.92
N GLY A 849 -7.91 -34.97 18.62
CA GLY A 849 -7.19 -35.69 17.55
C GLY A 849 -5.91 -36.32 18.08
N ARG A 850 -4.75 -35.89 17.57
CA ARG A 850 -3.44 -36.40 18.04
C ARG A 850 -3.13 -35.90 19.46
N LEU A 851 -3.59 -34.70 19.77
CA LEU A 851 -3.56 -34.02 21.05
C LEU A 851 -4.99 -33.62 21.44
N HIS A 852 -5.12 -33.05 22.65
CA HIS A 852 -6.38 -32.53 23.17
C HIS A 852 -6.31 -30.99 23.23
N PRO A 853 -6.72 -30.27 22.17
CA PRO A 853 -6.50 -28.82 22.06
C PRO A 853 -7.16 -28.05 23.22
N LEU A 854 -8.33 -28.49 23.66
CA LEU A 854 -9.04 -27.87 24.79
C LEU A 854 -8.36 -28.08 26.14
N LEU A 855 -7.64 -29.20 26.32
CA LEU A 855 -6.97 -29.53 27.57
C LEU A 855 -5.62 -28.80 27.64
N LEU A 856 -4.92 -28.76 26.50
CA LEU A 856 -3.71 -27.95 26.33
C LEU A 856 -3.99 -26.46 26.59
N ASP A 857 -5.11 -25.96 26.08
CA ASP A 857 -5.55 -24.58 26.34
C ASP A 857 -5.85 -24.38 27.82
N ALA A 858 -6.67 -25.26 28.40
CA ALA A 858 -7.05 -25.19 29.82
C ALA A 858 -5.87 -25.30 30.79
N ALA A 859 -4.79 -26.01 30.41
CA ALA A 859 -3.57 -26.10 31.19
C ALA A 859 -2.83 -24.76 31.34
N THR A 860 -3.10 -23.79 30.46
CA THR A 860 -2.51 -22.45 30.54
C THR A 860 -3.26 -21.53 31.51
N HIS A 861 -4.55 -21.79 31.78
CA HIS A 861 -5.43 -20.85 32.49
C HIS A 861 -5.09 -20.65 33.98
N GLY A 862 -4.20 -21.48 34.54
CA GLY A 862 -3.63 -21.25 35.87
C GLY A 862 -2.61 -20.12 35.92
N ILE A 863 -2.04 -19.73 34.77
CA ILE A 863 -1.07 -18.63 34.64
C ILE A 863 -1.80 -17.29 34.83
N PRO A 864 -1.29 -16.37 35.68
CA PRO A 864 -1.88 -15.05 35.84
C PRO A 864 -1.49 -14.14 34.65
N HIS A 865 -2.01 -14.42 33.44
CA HIS A 865 -1.63 -13.73 32.20
C HIS A 865 -1.78 -12.21 32.26
N ASP A 866 -2.71 -11.70 33.08
CA ASP A 866 -2.93 -10.27 33.28
C ASP A 866 -2.21 -9.70 34.52
N ARG A 867 -1.50 -10.53 35.29
CA ARG A 867 -0.79 -10.15 36.53
C ARG A 867 0.49 -10.95 36.70
N LEU A 868 1.34 -10.98 35.67
CA LEU A 868 2.57 -11.78 35.68
C LEU A 868 3.62 -11.26 36.67
N GLU A 869 3.51 -10.03 37.14
CA GLU A 869 4.31 -9.47 38.22
C GLU A 869 4.19 -10.27 39.53
N LEU A 870 3.12 -11.07 39.68
CA LEU A 870 2.96 -12.01 40.79
C LEU A 870 3.99 -13.15 40.78
N TRP A 871 4.56 -13.45 39.61
CA TRP A 871 5.58 -14.50 39.43
C TRP A 871 6.96 -13.94 39.13
N ASP A 872 7.05 -12.76 38.51
CA ASP A 872 8.33 -12.09 38.23
C ASP A 872 8.18 -10.57 38.34
N ALA A 873 8.76 -9.97 39.39
CA ALA A 873 8.68 -8.54 39.65
C ALA A 873 9.31 -7.64 38.56
N ARG A 874 10.05 -8.22 37.61
CA ARG A 874 10.58 -7.50 36.44
C ARG A 874 9.52 -7.24 35.37
N LEU A 875 8.39 -7.95 35.43
CA LEU A 875 7.27 -7.77 34.52
C LEU A 875 6.36 -6.65 35.01
N SER A 876 5.82 -5.89 34.07
CA SER A 876 5.01 -4.71 34.37
C SER A 876 3.56 -5.09 34.64
N PRO A 877 2.91 -4.55 35.69
CA PRO A 877 1.48 -4.76 35.94
C PRO A 877 0.59 -4.12 34.87
N ASP A 878 1.15 -3.29 33.99
CA ASP A 878 0.44 -2.68 32.86
C ASP A 878 0.47 -3.55 31.60
N HIS A 879 1.02 -4.77 31.65
CA HIS A 879 1.07 -5.69 30.52
C HIS A 879 0.17 -6.92 30.71
N VAL A 880 -0.39 -7.40 29.61
CA VAL A 880 -1.08 -8.69 29.49
C VAL A 880 -0.28 -9.58 28.57
N ALA A 881 -0.19 -10.86 28.89
CA ALA A 881 0.56 -11.83 28.11
C ALA A 881 -0.34 -12.77 27.32
N TYR A 882 0.16 -13.18 26.15
CA TYR A 882 -0.54 -14.08 25.24
C TYR A 882 0.41 -15.15 24.69
N PRO A 883 -0.03 -16.41 24.52
CA PRO A 883 0.76 -17.47 23.90
C PRO A 883 1.39 -17.05 22.56
N ALA A 884 2.72 -17.15 22.45
CA ALA A 884 3.48 -16.72 21.27
C ALA A 884 4.18 -17.88 20.57
N TRP A 885 4.89 -18.74 21.32
CA TRP A 885 5.47 -19.97 20.79
C TRP A 885 5.66 -21.04 21.87
N VAL A 886 5.79 -22.29 21.43
CA VAL A 886 6.09 -23.44 22.29
C VAL A 886 7.42 -24.04 21.83
N PRO A 887 8.54 -23.74 22.52
CA PRO A 887 9.86 -24.30 22.16
C PRO A 887 9.86 -25.82 22.11
N GLU A 888 9.21 -26.44 23.10
CA GLU A 888 9.19 -27.89 23.29
C GLU A 888 7.85 -28.32 23.88
N LEU A 889 7.30 -29.39 23.30
CA LEU A 889 6.13 -30.10 23.79
C LEU A 889 6.38 -31.59 23.61
N ASP A 890 6.26 -32.36 24.68
CA ASP A 890 6.43 -33.80 24.71
C ASP A 890 5.15 -34.49 25.17
N VAL A 891 4.81 -35.59 24.50
CA VAL A 891 3.65 -36.41 24.84
C VAL A 891 4.05 -37.86 25.12
N TYR A 892 3.52 -38.40 26.22
CA TYR A 892 3.92 -39.69 26.77
C TYR A 892 2.86 -40.78 26.60
N GLY A 893 1.76 -40.47 25.91
CA GLY A 893 0.62 -41.37 25.72
C GLY A 893 -0.55 -40.71 24.95
N PRO A 894 -1.65 -41.45 24.75
CA PRO A 894 -2.86 -40.90 24.14
C PRO A 894 -3.48 -39.80 25.00
N PRO A 895 -4.18 -38.82 24.40
CA PRO A 895 -4.82 -37.73 25.13
C PRO A 895 -5.87 -38.24 26.14
N PRO A 896 -5.85 -37.74 27.39
CA PRO A 896 -6.93 -37.99 28.35
C PRO A 896 -8.25 -37.44 27.80
N THR A 897 -9.33 -38.20 27.94
CA THR A 897 -10.67 -37.83 27.43
C THR A 897 -11.69 -37.61 28.54
N ARG A 898 -11.35 -37.90 29.79
CA ARG A 898 -12.24 -37.81 30.96
C ARG A 898 -11.46 -37.65 32.26
N GLY A 899 -12.19 -37.24 33.29
CA GLY A 899 -11.72 -37.24 34.68
C GLY A 899 -11.12 -35.90 35.10
N PRO A 900 -10.81 -35.76 36.39
CA PRO A 900 -9.99 -34.65 36.86
C PRO A 900 -8.58 -34.81 36.30
N ILE A 901 -8.06 -33.75 35.69
CA ILE A 901 -6.70 -33.64 35.17
C ILE A 901 -5.99 -32.58 35.98
N ARG A 902 -4.83 -32.93 36.55
CA ARG A 902 -4.01 -32.01 37.32
C ARG A 902 -3.05 -31.30 36.37
N CYS A 903 -2.98 -29.98 36.42
CA CYS A 903 -2.06 -29.18 35.63
C CYS A 903 -1.18 -28.34 36.54
N GLU A 904 0.12 -28.46 36.33
CA GLU A 904 1.14 -27.76 37.10
C GLU A 904 1.89 -26.81 36.18
N ALA A 905 1.77 -25.50 36.42
CA ALA A 905 2.51 -24.47 35.69
C ALA A 905 3.57 -23.86 36.61
N ARG A 906 4.80 -23.69 36.12
CA ARG A 906 5.93 -23.12 36.87
C ARG A 906 6.61 -22.02 36.04
N PRO A 907 6.90 -20.84 36.61
CA PRO A 907 7.66 -19.80 35.90
C PRO A 907 9.09 -20.27 35.67
N ARG A 908 9.59 -20.08 34.45
CA ARG A 908 10.94 -20.50 34.05
C ARG A 908 11.92 -19.32 33.88
N GLY A 909 11.37 -18.11 33.70
CA GLY A 909 12.11 -16.86 33.50
C GLY A 909 11.73 -16.16 32.20
N LEU A 910 12.65 -15.36 31.66
CA LEU A 910 12.45 -14.53 30.47
C LEU A 910 13.31 -15.05 29.30
N VAL A 911 12.77 -15.04 28.08
CA VAL A 911 13.48 -15.51 26.87
C VAL A 911 13.79 -14.33 25.95
N GLY A 912 15.04 -13.87 25.92
CA GLY A 912 15.43 -12.74 25.06
C GLY A 912 14.95 -11.36 25.52
N GLY A 913 14.25 -11.26 26.66
CA GLY A 913 13.87 -9.99 27.30
C GLY A 913 12.56 -10.07 28.09
N ALA A 914 12.20 -8.97 28.75
CA ALA A 914 10.96 -8.86 29.54
C ALA A 914 9.67 -8.97 28.72
N ALA A 915 9.76 -8.86 27.39
CA ALA A 915 8.63 -9.07 26.49
C ALA A 915 8.19 -10.53 26.38
N PHE A 916 9.01 -11.49 26.82
CA PHE A 916 8.79 -12.92 26.54
C PHE A 916 8.96 -13.82 27.78
N PRO A 917 8.03 -13.79 28.73
CA PRO A 917 8.03 -14.71 29.87
C PRO A 917 7.75 -16.16 29.45
N ALA A 918 8.44 -17.09 30.10
CA ALA A 918 8.35 -18.52 29.82
C ALA A 918 7.87 -19.32 31.04
N PHE A 919 7.09 -20.36 30.76
CA PHE A 919 6.48 -21.24 31.75
C PHE A 919 6.66 -22.69 31.34
N ASP A 920 7.04 -23.56 32.27
CA ASP A 920 6.99 -24.99 32.05
C ASP A 920 5.67 -25.54 32.64
N ILE A 921 4.98 -26.38 31.87
CA ILE A 921 3.65 -26.91 32.21
C ILE A 921 3.69 -28.45 32.13
N GLN A 922 3.19 -29.12 33.18
CA GLN A 922 2.88 -30.55 33.16
C GLN A 922 1.38 -30.78 33.26
N ILE A 923 0.87 -31.69 32.43
CA ILE A 923 -0.51 -32.15 32.43
C ILE A 923 -0.51 -33.61 32.88
N ILE A 924 -1.17 -33.89 33.99
CA ILE A 924 -1.05 -35.11 34.78
C ILE A 924 -2.44 -35.75 34.89
N ASP A 925 -2.53 -37.02 34.50
CA ASP A 925 -3.79 -37.78 34.57
C ASP A 925 -4.16 -38.17 36.00
N ALA A 926 -5.35 -38.77 36.17
CA ALA A 926 -5.86 -39.18 37.48
C ALA A 926 -5.03 -40.29 38.16
N ASP A 927 -4.16 -40.99 37.41
CA ASP A 927 -3.25 -42.02 37.95
C ASP A 927 -1.89 -41.42 38.34
N GLU A 928 -1.78 -40.08 38.46
CA GLU A 928 -0.55 -39.34 38.76
C GLU A 928 0.55 -39.52 37.69
N ARG A 929 0.15 -39.74 36.43
CA ARG A 929 1.10 -39.91 35.32
C ARG A 929 1.08 -38.69 34.39
N VAL A 930 2.27 -38.19 34.06
CA VAL A 930 2.42 -37.08 33.09
C VAL A 930 1.99 -37.54 31.70
N TRP A 931 0.98 -36.88 31.13
CA TRP A 931 0.55 -37.06 29.74
C TRP A 931 1.33 -36.17 28.79
N CYS A 932 1.44 -34.88 29.14
CA CYS A 932 2.08 -33.86 28.32
C CYS A 932 2.95 -32.97 29.20
N GLN A 933 4.14 -32.63 28.70
CA GLN A 933 4.97 -31.58 29.28
C GLN A 933 5.33 -30.60 28.17
N LEU A 934 5.16 -29.30 28.41
CA LEU A 934 5.54 -28.27 27.43
C LEU A 934 6.19 -27.07 28.09
N ARG A 935 7.04 -26.38 27.32
CA ARG A 935 7.42 -25.00 27.60
C ARG A 935 6.55 -24.08 26.77
N LEU A 936 5.88 -23.14 27.43
CA LEU A 936 5.12 -22.07 26.80
C LEU A 936 5.91 -20.77 26.93
N VAL A 937 6.03 -20.01 25.84
CA VAL A 937 6.49 -18.63 25.90
C VAL A 937 5.37 -17.72 25.42
N GLU A 938 5.11 -16.69 26.21
CA GLU A 938 4.08 -15.69 25.93
C GLU A 938 4.72 -14.38 25.50
N ALA A 939 3.99 -13.54 24.77
CA ALA A 939 4.38 -12.18 24.44
C ALA A 939 3.56 -11.19 25.26
N CYS A 940 4.24 -10.23 25.91
CA CYS A 940 3.63 -9.18 26.71
C CYS A 940 3.21 -7.98 25.85
N PHE A 941 1.99 -7.50 26.03
CA PHE A 941 1.43 -6.32 25.37
C PHE A 941 0.90 -5.32 26.39
N PRO A 942 1.03 -4.01 26.15
CA PRO A 942 0.41 -3.00 26.99
C PRO A 942 -1.11 -3.19 27.07
N LYS A 943 -1.68 -3.11 28.27
CA LYS A 943 -3.12 -3.26 28.52
C LYS A 943 -3.97 -2.12 27.92
N GLY A 944 -3.38 -0.95 27.69
CA GLY A 944 -4.11 0.27 27.34
C GLY A 944 -5.12 0.71 28.43
N PRO A 945 -5.92 1.76 28.18
CA PRO A 945 -6.86 2.29 29.18
C PRO A 945 -7.96 1.29 29.59
N LEU A 946 -8.50 0.52 28.63
CA LEU A 946 -9.52 -0.49 28.93
C LEU A 946 -8.96 -1.69 29.70
N GLY A 947 -7.75 -2.14 29.34
CA GLY A 947 -7.11 -3.27 30.01
C GLY A 947 -6.60 -2.92 31.41
N ARG A 948 -6.44 -1.65 31.78
CA ARG A 948 -6.09 -1.24 33.17
C ARG A 948 -7.29 -1.30 34.12
N ALA A 949 -8.52 -1.29 33.61
CA ALA A 949 -9.72 -1.40 34.43
C ALA A 949 -9.75 -2.71 35.23
N ALA A 950 -10.26 -2.67 36.46
CA ALA A 950 -10.41 -3.87 37.29
C ALA A 950 -11.24 -4.95 36.54
N PRO A 951 -10.91 -6.25 36.68
CA PRO A 951 -11.54 -7.30 35.89
C PRO A 951 -13.10 -7.30 35.86
N PRO A 952 -13.82 -7.07 36.97
CA PRO A 952 -15.29 -6.98 36.94
C PRO A 952 -15.82 -5.78 36.14
N LEU A 953 -15.12 -4.63 36.21
CA LEU A 953 -15.45 -3.41 35.48
C LEU A 953 -15.18 -3.57 33.98
N ARG A 954 -14.03 -4.17 33.64
CA ARG A 954 -13.66 -4.47 32.25
C ARG A 954 -14.68 -5.42 31.60
N ARG A 955 -15.12 -6.44 32.33
CA ARG A 955 -16.17 -7.38 31.90
C ARG A 955 -17.51 -6.68 31.65
N ALA A 956 -17.95 -5.84 32.60
CA ALA A 956 -19.19 -5.08 32.46
C ALA A 956 -19.16 -4.19 31.20
N PHE A 957 -18.03 -3.52 30.95
CA PHE A 957 -17.86 -2.66 29.78
C PHE A 957 -17.74 -3.42 28.46
N LEU A 958 -16.82 -4.37 28.35
CA LEU A 958 -16.47 -5.02 27.08
C LEU A 958 -17.46 -6.12 26.64
N ARG A 959 -18.03 -6.87 27.59
CA ARG A 959 -18.93 -7.99 27.29
C ARG A 959 -20.39 -7.63 27.48
N ASP A 960 -20.71 -7.06 28.63
CA ASP A 960 -22.11 -6.79 28.99
C ASP A 960 -22.62 -5.49 28.37
N HIS A 961 -21.73 -4.72 27.73
CA HIS A 961 -22.02 -3.44 27.12
C HIS A 961 -22.66 -2.44 28.10
N ILE A 962 -22.28 -2.54 29.38
CA ILE A 962 -22.72 -1.68 30.46
C ILE A 962 -21.77 -0.49 30.56
N TYR A 963 -22.32 0.72 30.68
CA TYR A 963 -21.52 1.92 30.94
C TYR A 963 -20.77 1.78 32.27
N VAL A 964 -19.45 2.02 32.24
CA VAL A 964 -18.60 2.00 33.43
C VAL A 964 -17.86 3.34 33.55
N PRO A 965 -18.08 4.12 34.63
CA PRO A 965 -17.39 5.39 34.84
C PRO A 965 -15.87 5.22 34.77
N GLY A 966 -15.21 6.06 33.97
CA GLY A 966 -13.75 6.07 33.82
C GLY A 966 -13.17 4.98 32.90
N VAL A 967 -13.99 4.08 32.36
CA VAL A 967 -13.58 3.09 31.35
C VAL A 967 -14.07 3.56 29.99
N SER A 968 -13.20 4.20 29.22
CA SER A 968 -13.54 4.74 27.90
C SER A 968 -12.32 4.76 26.98
N LEU A 969 -12.58 4.65 25.66
CA LEU A 969 -11.62 5.00 24.61
C LEU A 969 -11.80 6.44 24.13
N THR A 970 -12.78 7.16 24.67
CA THR A 970 -13.05 8.55 24.37
C THR A 970 -12.76 9.43 25.59
N ARG A 971 -12.18 10.59 25.36
CA ARG A 971 -12.15 11.68 26.34
C ARG A 971 -13.44 12.47 26.16
N THR A 972 -14.32 12.41 27.16
CA THR A 972 -15.56 13.17 27.16
C THR A 972 -15.31 14.54 27.78
N GLY A 973 -15.36 15.59 26.98
CA GLY A 973 -15.44 16.98 27.42
C GLY A 973 -16.88 17.42 27.65
N ALA A 974 -17.08 18.71 27.97
CA ALA A 974 -18.41 19.25 28.25
C ALA A 974 -19.33 19.33 27.02
N ARG A 975 -18.79 19.26 25.80
CA ARG A 975 -19.56 19.42 24.53
C ARG A 975 -19.27 18.36 23.47
N GLU A 976 -18.12 17.69 23.54
CA GLU A 976 -17.76 16.63 22.61
C GLU A 976 -17.13 15.43 23.32
N SER A 977 -17.23 14.26 22.69
CA SER A 977 -16.47 13.06 23.07
C SER A 977 -15.50 12.75 21.95
N VAL A 978 -14.21 12.90 22.22
CA VAL A 978 -13.16 12.66 21.23
C VAL A 978 -12.56 11.29 21.47
N LEU A 979 -12.51 10.46 20.44
CA LEU A 979 -11.81 9.18 20.46
C LEU A 979 -10.32 9.43 20.70
N ASP A 980 -9.78 8.86 21.77
CA ASP A 980 -8.37 8.97 22.11
C ASP A 980 -7.56 8.04 21.21
N VAL A 981 -7.04 8.58 20.11
CA VAL A 981 -6.28 7.80 19.12
C VAL A 981 -5.01 7.19 19.73
N ALA A 982 -4.43 7.81 20.76
CA ALA A 982 -3.31 7.24 21.51
C ALA A 982 -3.72 6.08 22.43
N ALA A 983 -5.01 5.94 22.75
CA ALA A 983 -5.56 4.77 23.46
C ALA A 983 -5.90 3.60 22.51
N LEU A 984 -5.93 3.84 21.20
CA LEU A 984 -6.20 2.84 20.15
C LEU A 984 -4.92 2.19 19.58
N ALA A 985 -3.80 2.91 19.61
CA ALA A 985 -2.47 2.42 19.26
C ALA A 985 -1.85 1.66 20.44
#